data_AF-A0A1Y4AEB1-F1
#
_entry.id   AF-A0A1Y4AEB1-F1
#
_cell.length_a   1.000
_cell.length_b   1.000
_cell.length_c   1.000
_cell.angle_alpha   90.00
_cell.angle_beta   90.00
_cell.angle_gamma   90.00
#
_symmetry.space_group_name_H-M   'P 1'
#
loop_
_entity.id
_entity.type
_entity.pdbx_description
1 polymer ?
#
loop_
_entity_poly.entity_id
_entity_poly.type
_entity_poly.pdbx_seq_one_letter_code
_entity_poly.pdbx_strand_id
1 'polypeptide(L)'
;MKKIVYSLLAAAMVAMSSCQDEMVENPATPAQTGAEITFGSSLTDLEAQTRTIYGDEPVDGAYPVYWVKGDEISIYCPEASNGTLVNYRVTPNTSDATTSSAVTKVNPDEAGLQWGAADVHHFYGFYPASAVTGTEDGKIKGHVPPTQNVDSWNPQPNKAGGTNYYGKTNTDLAYMWAYGTANRSTMGNDDVRLTFHPWMTVVQIKLPGPESGELKVSNFNIRAIDGSQTVLTGEFICDMNPVEEGGNAPNYEAVVSSTPQVRNTIAISGWNEETQDFIKLTPKDTLIVRAYLLPVDEAIQKSRELQIRVQPQNGAVLTRTLGYSNAGTESSIKPHKVNTVILPRLRSVGTNYWMSSLDRGIYLSELSIPGSKFSYLTSENAGSNAAFQGEPIEQQFLDGVRGFIVQVGANATYNATQTGGGWFPSYNYTYTDATLPIFCGGGDDLSDAITHIAKALETAETSLNKGGQDRNLECAVVMITYAGNEAVSADFTGSGRHSISDVGGAEHVWMDAIANELKQLGEDAANRIYTKEITANTTLDDVKGKIILKVNTNSDAQNGYIAADDDVPALFSRWNGATNTVPLRWGSPNTSSTRTPLKWMYQEATHVGTGTEITPANKYAYAIDIFTNSVGMYEQNDAHDTWFMNDCGGTFHGEVSGTNDYNKDYGNGDTNDEAPIAFARWFNPQITSYLQQRDENASLGLVFFNFADKQKTGQQYGTDNLIQTIIDNNFKFNLRKKGSTPNTASYDAAYSKGGNVWD
;
A
#
# COMPACT_ATOMS: atom_id res chain seq x y z
N MET A 1 -28.69 47.83 56.96
CA MET A 1 -28.69 47.65 58.43
C MET A 1 -27.48 46.80 58.78
N LYS A 2 -26.54 47.08 59.71
CA LYS A 2 -26.13 48.22 60.60
C LYS A 2 -24.62 47.96 60.87
N LYS A 3 -23.66 48.86 61.14
CA LYS A 3 -23.51 50.35 61.30
C LYS A 3 -22.69 50.91 60.08
N ILE A 4 -22.21 52.16 59.92
CA ILE A 4 -21.97 53.40 60.70
C ILE A 4 -20.64 53.53 61.50
N VAL A 5 -19.68 54.29 60.93
CA VAL A 5 -18.93 55.39 61.59
C VAL A 5 -18.78 56.54 60.55
N TYR A 6 -18.69 57.80 61.00
CA TYR A 6 -18.62 59.02 60.16
C TYR A 6 -17.33 59.83 60.40
N SER A 7 -16.84 60.52 59.37
CA SER A 7 -16.46 61.97 59.40
C SER A 7 -16.06 62.44 57.99
N LEU A 8 -16.70 63.41 57.32
CA LEU A 8 -16.84 64.85 57.61
C LEU A 8 -15.52 65.65 57.62
N LEU A 9 -15.21 66.35 56.52
CA LEU A 9 -15.42 67.81 56.41
C LEU A 9 -15.17 68.32 54.98
N ALA A 10 -15.50 69.59 54.72
CA ALA A 10 -15.48 70.19 53.38
C ALA A 10 -14.51 71.38 53.27
N ALA A 11 -13.98 71.59 52.06
CA ALA A 11 -13.50 72.88 51.56
C ALA A 11 -13.64 72.90 50.03
N ALA A 12 -13.86 74.08 49.44
CA ALA A 12 -14.00 74.24 47.99
C ALA A 12 -13.04 75.33 47.49
N MET A 13 -12.47 75.13 46.30
CA MET A 13 -12.04 76.23 45.44
C MET A 13 -11.96 75.80 43.99
N VAL A 14 -12.22 76.73 43.07
CA VAL A 14 -12.15 76.54 41.63
C VAL A 14 -10.77 76.99 41.14
N ALA A 15 -10.11 76.16 40.35
CA ALA A 15 -8.97 76.55 39.54
C ALA A 15 -9.00 75.79 38.20
N MET A 16 -9.31 76.48 37.10
CA MET A 16 -9.08 75.96 35.75
C MET A 16 -7.79 76.56 35.20
N SER A 17 -6.75 75.75 35.08
CA SER A 17 -5.57 76.09 34.26
C SER A 17 -4.85 74.80 33.85
N SER A 18 -4.72 74.61 32.55
CA SER A 18 -4.11 73.45 31.90
C SER A 18 -2.67 73.16 32.33
N CYS A 19 -2.38 71.89 32.59
CA CYS A 19 -1.15 71.22 32.15
C CYS A 19 -1.53 69.85 31.60
N GLN A 20 -0.61 69.24 30.85
CA GLN A 20 -0.87 68.04 30.03
C GLN A 20 -1.37 66.86 30.87
N ASP A 21 -2.27 66.06 30.29
CA ASP A 21 -2.46 64.68 30.74
C ASP A 21 -1.15 63.93 30.49
N GLU A 22 -0.37 63.69 31.55
CA GLU A 22 0.57 62.57 31.53
C GLU A 22 -0.26 61.30 31.35
N MET A 23 -0.03 60.58 30.25
CA MET A 23 -0.52 59.22 30.11
C MET A 23 0.23 58.35 31.12
N VAL A 24 -0.30 58.28 32.34
CA VAL A 24 0.13 57.31 33.34
C VAL A 24 -0.24 55.94 32.81
N GLU A 25 0.73 55.27 32.18
CA GLU A 25 0.67 53.85 31.92
C GLU A 25 0.40 53.15 33.26
N ASN A 26 -0.78 52.54 33.39
CA ASN A 26 -1.04 51.66 34.54
C ASN A 26 -0.03 50.52 34.46
N PRO A 27 0.83 50.32 35.47
CA PRO A 27 1.85 49.27 35.40
C PRO A 27 1.15 47.92 35.29
N ALA A 28 1.46 47.18 34.22
CA ALA A 28 0.95 45.84 33.97
C ALA A 28 1.21 44.97 35.21
N THR A 29 0.19 44.27 35.70
CA THR A 29 0.30 43.48 36.93
C THR A 29 1.16 42.25 36.64
N PRO A 30 2.35 42.07 37.25
CA PRO A 30 3.21 40.95 36.89
C PRO A 30 2.53 39.61 37.15
N ALA A 31 2.61 38.70 36.19
CA ALA A 31 2.07 37.35 36.35
C ALA A 31 2.80 36.62 37.49
N GLN A 32 2.08 35.81 38.25
CA GLN A 32 2.59 35.18 39.47
C GLN A 32 3.09 33.77 39.18
N THR A 33 4.28 33.41 39.68
CA THR A 33 4.81 32.05 39.58
C THR A 33 3.79 31.04 40.14
N GLY A 34 3.49 29.99 39.37
CA GLY A 34 2.47 28.99 39.70
C GLY A 34 1.02 29.35 39.30
N ALA A 35 0.76 30.55 38.75
CA ALA A 35 -0.50 30.83 38.07
C ALA A 35 -0.52 30.16 36.69
N GLU A 36 -1.70 29.72 36.21
CA GLU A 36 -1.85 29.18 34.86
C GLU A 36 -1.61 30.27 33.79
N ILE A 37 -1.01 29.85 32.68
CA ILE A 37 -0.78 30.67 31.49
C ILE A 37 -1.99 30.53 30.56
N THR A 38 -2.52 31.65 30.07
CA THR A 38 -3.65 31.69 29.14
C THR A 38 -3.17 32.00 27.71
N PHE A 39 -3.89 31.49 26.71
CA PHE A 39 -3.53 31.56 25.30
C PHE A 39 -4.67 32.18 24.47
N GLY A 40 -4.32 33.13 23.61
CA GLY A 40 -5.27 34.13 23.11
C GLY A 40 -6.07 33.75 21.87
N SER A 41 -7.04 34.61 21.54
CA SER A 41 -7.87 34.54 20.33
C SER A 41 -7.10 34.82 19.02
N SER A 42 -5.96 35.52 19.11
CA SER A 42 -5.10 35.83 17.95
C SER A 42 -4.20 34.66 17.56
N LEU A 43 -4.78 33.48 17.32
CA LEU A 43 -4.11 32.42 16.58
C LEU A 43 -4.02 32.84 15.10
N THR A 44 -2.83 33.31 14.72
CA THR A 44 -2.41 33.90 13.44
C THR A 44 -2.73 35.38 13.20
N ASP A 45 -1.73 36.09 12.65
CA ASP A 45 -1.88 37.36 11.94
C ASP A 45 -1.47 37.18 10.46
N LEU A 46 -2.34 37.64 9.54
CA LEU A 46 -2.40 37.46 8.07
C LEU A 46 -1.31 38.11 7.20
N GLU A 47 -0.35 38.88 7.73
CA GLU A 47 0.60 39.68 6.90
C GLU A 47 1.30 38.88 5.77
N ALA A 48 1.33 39.45 4.56
CA ALA A 48 1.35 38.68 3.31
C ALA A 48 2.66 37.94 2.99
N GLN A 49 2.60 36.59 2.91
CA GLN A 49 3.51 35.75 2.08
C GLN A 49 3.09 34.26 2.03
N THR A 50 2.11 33.91 1.18
CA THR A 50 1.74 32.51 0.82
C THR A 50 1.59 31.55 2.02
N ARG A 51 0.45 31.64 2.71
CA ARG A 51 0.03 30.76 3.84
C ARG A 51 -1.03 29.75 3.37
N THR A 52 -1.13 28.57 4.00
CA THR A 52 -1.77 27.36 3.41
C THR A 52 -2.05 26.26 4.46
N ILE A 53 -3.16 25.50 4.55
CA ILE A 53 -4.54 25.53 4.01
C ILE A 53 -5.48 24.96 5.10
N TYR A 54 -6.80 25.17 4.99
CA TYR A 54 -7.85 24.12 4.95
C TYR A 54 -9.16 24.52 4.22
N GLY A 55 -9.13 25.48 3.28
CA GLY A 55 -10.16 25.65 2.24
C GLY A 55 -9.91 24.84 0.94
N ASP A 56 -10.93 24.61 0.12
CA ASP A 56 -10.81 23.84 -1.14
C ASP A 56 -10.08 24.61 -2.27
N GLU A 57 -10.23 25.93 -2.32
CA GLU A 57 -9.59 26.82 -3.31
C GLU A 57 -8.96 28.05 -2.61
N PRO A 58 -7.98 28.73 -3.25
CA PRO A 58 -7.28 29.86 -2.64
C PRO A 58 -8.10 31.16 -2.68
N VAL A 59 -7.88 32.02 -1.69
CA VAL A 59 -8.42 33.39 -1.59
C VAL A 59 -7.24 34.36 -1.68
N ASP A 60 -7.29 35.29 -2.63
CA ASP A 60 -6.24 36.29 -2.90
C ASP A 60 -4.81 35.73 -3.03
N GLY A 61 -4.68 34.49 -3.52
CA GLY A 61 -3.41 33.79 -3.71
C GLY A 61 -2.83 33.14 -2.45
N ALA A 62 -3.45 33.33 -1.29
CA ALA A 62 -3.25 32.50 -0.10
C ALA A 62 -4.27 31.35 -0.08
N TYR A 63 -3.98 30.29 0.66
CA TYR A 63 -4.94 29.22 0.94
C TYR A 63 -5.36 29.33 2.41
N PRO A 64 -6.62 29.67 2.71
CA PRO A 64 -7.02 30.00 4.07
C PRO A 64 -6.96 28.77 4.97
N VAL A 65 -6.28 28.86 6.11
CA VAL A 65 -6.30 27.88 7.21
C VAL A 65 -7.52 28.18 8.06
N TYR A 66 -8.29 27.16 8.44
CA TYR A 66 -9.43 27.30 9.33
C TYR A 66 -9.30 26.32 10.48
N TRP A 67 -9.48 26.80 11.71
CA TRP A 67 -9.69 25.94 12.87
C TRP A 67 -11.07 25.29 12.77
N VAL A 68 -11.13 23.99 13.03
CA VAL A 68 -12.34 23.18 13.13
C VAL A 68 -12.65 22.91 14.60
N LYS A 69 -13.93 22.87 14.97
CA LYS A 69 -14.35 22.60 16.35
C LYS A 69 -13.97 21.16 16.73
N GLY A 70 -12.83 21.01 17.39
CA GLY A 70 -12.25 19.73 17.77
C GLY A 70 -10.74 19.80 17.87
N ASP A 71 -10.10 20.63 17.04
CA ASP A 71 -8.65 20.77 16.93
C ASP A 71 -7.94 20.90 18.29
N GLU A 72 -6.81 20.20 18.42
CA GLU A 72 -5.94 20.26 19.59
C GLU A 72 -4.52 20.64 19.17
N ILE A 73 -3.90 21.54 19.94
CA ILE A 73 -2.50 21.96 19.82
C ILE A 73 -1.71 21.57 21.07
N SER A 74 -0.48 21.12 20.91
CA SER A 74 0.46 20.99 22.01
C SER A 74 1.23 22.30 22.16
N ILE A 75 1.50 22.71 23.40
CA ILE A 75 2.38 23.85 23.69
C ILE A 75 3.44 23.40 24.69
N TYR A 76 4.71 23.56 24.30
CA TYR A 76 5.88 23.32 25.14
C TYR A 76 6.46 24.66 25.62
N CYS A 77 6.87 24.71 26.90
CA CYS A 77 7.61 25.82 27.48
C CYS A 77 8.59 25.29 28.54
N PRO A 78 9.93 25.39 28.31
CA PRO A 78 10.92 24.86 29.25
C PRO A 78 11.00 25.64 30.57
N GLU A 79 10.59 26.92 30.58
CA GLU A 79 10.59 27.74 31.80
C GLU A 79 9.32 27.60 32.66
N ALA A 80 8.35 26.75 32.29
CA ALA A 80 7.13 26.54 33.07
C ALA A 80 7.40 25.82 34.41
N SER A 81 6.68 26.20 35.46
CA SER A 81 6.82 25.58 36.80
C SER A 81 6.04 24.26 36.96
N ASN A 82 5.04 24.03 36.10
CA ASN A 82 4.26 22.81 36.01
C ASN A 82 3.92 22.53 34.55
N GLY A 83 3.84 21.25 34.17
CA GLY A 83 3.34 20.81 32.87
C GLY A 83 4.09 21.45 31.70
N THR A 84 5.40 21.23 31.60
CA THR A 84 6.25 21.85 30.55
C THR A 84 5.80 21.55 29.12
N LEU A 85 4.99 20.50 28.92
CA LEU A 85 4.21 20.23 27.71
C LEU A 85 2.74 20.01 28.12
N VAL A 86 1.79 20.75 27.52
CA VAL A 86 0.34 20.57 27.71
C VAL A 86 -0.41 20.67 26.37
N ASN A 87 -1.48 19.87 26.23
CA ASN A 87 -2.38 19.91 25.09
C ASN A 87 -3.61 20.80 25.37
N TYR A 88 -3.96 21.65 24.40
CA TYR A 88 -5.07 22.59 24.46
C TYR A 88 -6.00 22.41 23.26
N ARG A 89 -7.31 22.43 23.51
CA ARG A 89 -8.34 22.47 22.47
C ARG A 89 -8.53 23.89 21.98
N VAL A 90 -8.54 24.06 20.67
CA VAL A 90 -8.88 25.32 20.01
C VAL A 90 -10.39 25.39 19.81
N THR A 91 -11.00 26.53 20.18
CA THR A 91 -12.37 26.87 19.78
C THR A 91 -12.27 27.90 18.65
N PRO A 92 -12.75 27.60 17.42
CA PRO A 92 -12.71 28.55 16.31
C PRO A 92 -13.52 29.82 16.62
N ASN A 93 -13.15 30.94 16.00
CA ASN A 93 -13.96 32.15 16.03
C ASN A 93 -15.12 32.04 15.01
N THR A 94 -16.36 32.26 15.48
CA THR A 94 -17.57 32.07 14.66
C THR A 94 -17.76 33.09 13.54
N SER A 95 -17.09 34.24 13.58
CA SER A 95 -17.09 35.22 12.48
C SER A 95 -15.89 35.11 11.56
N ASP A 96 -14.80 34.47 12.00
CA ASP A 96 -13.58 34.26 11.22
C ASP A 96 -12.81 33.04 11.75
N ALA A 97 -13.08 31.87 11.17
CA ALA A 97 -12.47 30.61 11.59
C ALA A 97 -10.95 30.51 11.34
N THR A 98 -10.32 31.51 10.71
CA THR A 98 -8.84 31.59 10.66
C THR A 98 -8.24 31.91 12.04
N THR A 99 -9.04 32.50 12.93
CA THR A 99 -8.69 32.85 14.32
C THR A 99 -9.44 31.97 15.32
N SER A 100 -8.99 31.96 16.58
CA SER A 100 -9.68 31.30 17.69
C SER A 100 -10.58 32.28 18.46
N SER A 101 -11.62 31.77 19.11
CA SER A 101 -12.38 32.51 20.13
C SER A 101 -11.92 32.18 21.55
N ALA A 102 -11.35 30.99 21.76
CA ALA A 102 -10.70 30.57 23.00
C ALA A 102 -9.71 29.42 22.74
N VAL A 103 -8.70 29.31 23.60
CA VAL A 103 -7.81 28.15 23.72
C VAL A 103 -7.93 27.62 25.15
N THR A 104 -8.23 26.33 25.33
CA THR A 104 -8.58 25.76 26.64
C THR A 104 -7.92 24.40 26.86
N LYS A 105 -7.60 24.05 28.11
CA LYS A 105 -6.98 22.75 28.45
C LYS A 105 -7.86 21.59 27.98
N VAL A 106 -7.26 20.55 27.40
CA VAL A 106 -8.00 19.35 26.92
C VAL A 106 -8.69 18.62 28.08
N ASN A 107 -8.02 18.50 29.22
CA ASN A 107 -8.64 18.11 30.50
C ASN A 107 -8.79 19.36 31.41
N PRO A 108 -10.00 19.77 31.79
CA PRO A 108 -10.21 20.89 32.72
C PRO A 108 -9.68 20.65 34.15
N ASP A 109 -9.68 19.39 34.60
CA ASP A 109 -9.31 19.00 35.98
C ASP A 109 -7.80 18.89 36.20
N GLU A 110 -7.00 18.90 35.12
CA GLU A 110 -5.54 18.96 35.16
C GLU A 110 -5.03 20.40 35.13
N ALA A 111 -3.84 20.63 35.71
CA ALA A 111 -3.18 21.93 35.67
C ALA A 111 -2.52 22.16 34.30
N GLY A 112 -2.72 23.35 33.72
CA GLY A 112 -2.06 23.77 32.49
C GLY A 112 -0.59 24.12 32.69
N LEU A 113 -0.02 24.76 31.65
CA LEU A 113 1.26 25.46 31.76
C LEU A 113 1.16 26.52 32.87
N GLN A 114 2.12 26.55 33.77
CA GLN A 114 2.17 27.54 34.86
C GLN A 114 3.43 28.39 34.82
N TRP A 115 3.30 29.68 35.12
CA TRP A 115 4.41 30.64 35.12
C TRP A 115 5.55 30.17 36.02
N GLY A 116 6.78 30.26 35.51
CA GLY A 116 8.01 29.86 36.20
C GLY A 116 8.58 30.90 37.16
N ALA A 117 9.80 30.64 37.61
CA ALA A 117 10.64 31.60 38.32
C ALA A 117 11.48 32.49 37.38
N ALA A 118 11.58 32.12 36.10
CA ALA A 118 12.12 32.99 35.06
C ALA A 118 11.20 34.22 34.86
N ASP A 119 11.74 35.24 34.18
CA ASP A 119 10.94 36.40 33.76
C ASP A 119 10.59 36.35 32.26
N VAL A 120 11.43 35.71 31.44
CA VAL A 120 11.15 35.37 30.03
C VAL A 120 10.68 33.92 29.96
N HIS A 121 9.65 33.67 29.17
CA HIS A 121 9.11 32.34 28.85
C HIS A 121 9.04 32.16 27.34
N HIS A 122 9.54 31.02 26.84
CA HIS A 122 9.54 30.67 25.41
C HIS A 122 8.49 29.60 25.13
N PHE A 123 7.62 29.85 24.15
CA PHE A 123 6.48 28.99 23.84
C PHE A 123 6.59 28.39 22.45
N TYR A 124 6.64 27.06 22.39
CA TYR A 124 6.73 26.28 21.15
C TYR A 124 5.38 25.58 20.95
N GLY A 125 4.58 26.07 20.00
CA GLY A 125 3.29 25.48 19.64
C GLY A 125 3.43 24.47 18.52
N PHE A 126 2.61 23.40 18.54
CA PHE A 126 2.59 22.37 17.51
C PHE A 126 1.17 21.86 17.25
N TYR A 127 0.86 21.60 15.98
CA TYR A 127 -0.40 20.98 15.52
C TYR A 127 -0.09 19.80 14.58
N PRO A 128 -0.84 18.70 14.65
CA PRO A 128 -1.86 18.39 15.66
C PRO A 128 -1.23 17.91 16.98
N ALA A 129 -1.94 18.08 18.10
CA ALA A 129 -1.46 17.60 19.41
C ALA A 129 -1.32 16.06 19.48
N SER A 130 -2.09 15.34 18.66
CA SER A 130 -1.99 13.87 18.49
C SER A 130 -0.64 13.42 17.94
N ALA A 131 0.08 14.30 17.25
CA ALA A 131 1.41 14.05 16.69
C ALA A 131 2.57 14.46 17.62
N VAL A 132 2.31 14.62 18.93
CA VAL A 132 3.34 14.91 19.94
C VAL A 132 3.35 13.83 21.02
N THR A 133 4.23 12.83 20.86
CA THR A 133 4.33 11.70 21.81
C THR A 133 5.21 11.99 23.04
N GLY A 134 5.64 13.25 23.23
CA GLY A 134 6.48 13.70 24.35
C GLY A 134 7.54 14.73 23.92
N THR A 135 8.31 15.21 24.90
CA THR A 135 9.43 16.14 24.69
C THR A 135 10.69 15.67 25.42
N GLU A 136 11.72 15.34 24.66
CA GLU A 136 13.10 15.20 25.14
C GLU A 136 13.86 16.41 24.61
N ASP A 137 14.30 17.32 25.51
CA ASP A 137 14.98 18.58 25.17
C ASP A 137 14.36 19.31 23.95
N GLY A 138 13.08 19.67 24.02
CA GLY A 138 12.40 20.43 22.96
C GLY A 138 12.17 19.70 21.62
N LYS A 139 12.46 18.39 21.53
CA LYS A 139 12.26 17.61 20.30
C LYS A 139 10.89 16.91 20.29
N ILE A 140 10.22 16.96 19.15
CA ILE A 140 8.90 16.38 18.89
C ILE A 140 9.05 15.18 17.94
N LYS A 141 8.50 14.02 18.29
CA LYS A 141 8.45 12.82 17.45
C LYS A 141 7.10 12.76 16.73
N GLY A 142 7.10 12.65 15.41
CA GLY A 142 5.88 12.64 14.57
C GLY A 142 5.96 11.66 13.39
N HIS A 143 4.83 11.45 12.72
CA HIS A 143 4.68 10.43 11.68
C HIS A 143 3.93 10.95 10.44
N VAL A 144 4.55 10.89 9.26
CA VAL A 144 3.87 11.17 7.98
C VAL A 144 3.53 9.85 7.29
N PRO A 145 2.25 9.42 7.24
CA PRO A 145 1.90 8.09 6.72
C PRO A 145 2.14 7.99 5.21
N PRO A 146 2.52 6.80 4.70
CA PRO A 146 2.73 6.58 3.27
C PRO A 146 1.43 6.55 2.48
N THR A 147 0.36 6.03 3.07
CA THR A 147 -0.99 6.15 2.52
C THR A 147 -1.68 7.37 3.14
N GLN A 148 -2.21 8.24 2.28
CA GLN A 148 -2.91 9.47 2.63
C GLN A 148 -4.27 9.46 1.93
N ASN A 149 -5.09 8.47 2.30
CA ASN A 149 -6.44 8.29 1.75
C ASN A 149 -7.32 9.54 2.00
N VAL A 150 -8.35 9.68 1.18
CA VAL A 150 -9.34 10.74 1.33
C VAL A 150 -10.48 10.28 2.25
N ASP A 151 -10.96 11.18 3.10
CA ASP A 151 -12.09 10.92 4.01
C ASP A 151 -13.40 10.75 3.22
N SER A 152 -13.56 11.53 2.14
CA SER A 152 -14.70 11.52 1.23
C SER A 152 -14.41 12.31 -0.04
N TRP A 153 -15.27 12.16 -1.05
CA TRP A 153 -15.24 12.95 -2.28
C TRP A 153 -16.31 14.03 -2.27
N ASN A 154 -15.92 15.28 -2.53
CA ASN A 154 -16.80 16.44 -2.65
C ASN A 154 -16.98 16.81 -4.14
N PRO A 155 -18.02 16.32 -4.83
CA PRO A 155 -18.29 16.66 -6.23
C PRO A 155 -18.93 18.05 -6.36
N GLN A 156 -18.31 18.94 -7.13
CA GLN A 156 -18.75 20.33 -7.32
C GLN A 156 -18.80 20.73 -8.81
N PRO A 157 -19.89 21.33 -9.31
CA PRO A 157 -19.97 21.77 -10.72
C PRO A 157 -18.89 22.81 -11.08
N ASN A 158 -18.20 22.61 -12.20
CA ASN A 158 -17.08 23.43 -12.63
C ASN A 158 -17.39 24.35 -13.82
N LYS A 159 -16.54 25.37 -14.02
CA LYS A 159 -16.73 26.41 -15.06
C LYS A 159 -16.61 25.89 -16.52
N ALA A 160 -16.16 24.66 -16.74
CA ALA A 160 -16.14 24.03 -18.07
C ALA A 160 -17.45 23.25 -18.37
N GLY A 161 -18.33 23.11 -17.39
CA GLY A 161 -19.54 22.28 -17.47
C GLY A 161 -19.25 20.79 -17.32
N GLY A 162 -18.30 20.45 -16.45
CA GLY A 162 -18.10 19.12 -15.85
C GLY A 162 -18.06 19.24 -14.32
N THR A 163 -17.50 18.24 -13.64
CA THR A 163 -17.42 18.15 -12.18
C THR A 163 -15.98 18.22 -11.69
N ASN A 164 -15.72 19.04 -10.67
CA ASN A 164 -14.51 18.92 -9.86
C ASN A 164 -14.80 17.93 -8.72
N TYR A 165 -14.03 16.85 -8.65
CA TYR A 165 -14.05 15.90 -7.55
C TYR A 165 -12.90 16.25 -6.60
N TYR A 166 -13.21 16.92 -5.50
CA TYR A 166 -12.21 17.22 -4.45
C TYR A 166 -12.14 16.06 -3.47
N GLY A 167 -10.96 15.47 -3.32
CA GLY A 167 -10.69 14.51 -2.26
C GLY A 167 -10.46 15.25 -0.95
N LYS A 168 -11.36 15.09 0.02
CA LYS A 168 -11.20 15.65 1.36
C LYS A 168 -10.07 14.90 2.07
N THR A 169 -9.01 15.59 2.45
CA THR A 169 -7.87 15.00 3.15
C THR A 169 -7.96 15.24 4.65
N ASN A 170 -7.55 14.26 5.46
CA ASN A 170 -7.42 14.40 6.91
C ASN A 170 -6.65 15.69 7.29
N THR A 171 -7.20 16.45 8.24
CA THR A 171 -6.64 17.71 8.74
C THR A 171 -5.38 17.53 9.58
N ASP A 172 -5.23 16.38 10.23
CA ASP A 172 -4.09 16.03 11.07
C ASP A 172 -2.76 15.95 10.28
N LEU A 173 -2.81 15.96 8.93
CA LEU A 173 -1.62 15.86 8.07
C LEU A 173 -0.99 17.22 7.70
N ALA A 174 -1.66 18.36 7.88
CA ALA A 174 -1.01 19.66 7.76
C ALA A 174 -0.35 20.04 9.08
N TYR A 175 0.78 19.42 9.41
CA TYR A 175 1.49 19.76 10.63
C TYR A 175 1.90 21.26 10.60
N MET A 176 1.76 21.94 11.73
CA MET A 176 2.06 23.37 11.88
C MET A 176 2.87 23.62 13.15
N TRP A 177 3.73 24.63 13.12
CA TRP A 177 4.58 25.06 14.22
C TRP A 177 4.27 26.51 14.61
N ALA A 178 4.47 26.87 15.87
CA ALA A 178 4.40 28.26 16.33
C ALA A 178 5.54 28.55 17.31
N TYR A 179 5.96 29.81 17.35
CA TYR A 179 6.85 30.33 18.38
C TYR A 179 6.27 31.63 18.92
N GLY A 180 6.50 31.89 20.21
CA GLY A 180 6.19 33.17 20.85
C GLY A 180 6.99 33.35 22.13
N THR A 181 7.25 34.61 22.48
CA THR A 181 7.90 34.99 23.74
C THR A 181 6.92 35.72 24.65
N ALA A 182 7.09 35.59 25.96
CA ALA A 182 6.37 36.41 26.92
C ALA A 182 7.24 36.80 28.12
N ASN A 183 7.06 38.04 28.59
CA ASN A 183 7.72 38.54 29.80
C ASN A 183 6.71 38.59 30.95
N ARG A 184 6.92 37.74 31.96
CA ARG A 184 6.09 37.62 33.17
C ARG A 184 5.97 38.96 33.92
N SER A 185 6.97 39.83 33.83
CA SER A 185 6.96 41.18 34.40
C SER A 185 6.10 42.21 33.66
N THR A 186 5.80 42.02 32.37
CA THR A 186 5.11 43.04 31.54
C THR A 186 3.82 42.57 30.87
N MET A 187 3.54 41.25 30.82
CA MET A 187 2.35 40.70 30.14
C MET A 187 1.02 41.06 30.83
N GLY A 188 1.01 41.43 32.10
CA GLY A 188 -0.22 41.84 32.77
C GLY A 188 -1.21 40.69 32.93
N ASN A 189 -2.43 40.89 32.41
CA ASN A 189 -3.47 39.87 32.28
C ASN A 189 -3.74 39.51 30.80
N ASP A 190 -2.84 39.88 29.88
CA ASP A 190 -3.00 39.57 28.46
C ASP A 190 -2.59 38.12 28.17
N ASP A 191 -3.25 37.49 27.20
CA ASP A 191 -2.94 36.11 26.80
C ASP A 191 -1.64 36.02 25.98
N VAL A 192 -0.94 34.89 26.09
CA VAL A 192 0.16 34.54 25.19
C VAL A 192 -0.40 34.34 23.77
N ARG A 193 0.26 34.99 22.80
CA ARG A 193 -0.10 34.93 21.38
C ARG A 193 0.84 33.97 20.65
N LEU A 194 0.28 33.14 19.77
CA LEU A 194 1.02 32.21 18.91
C LEU A 194 0.52 32.33 17.48
N THR A 195 1.40 32.59 16.53
CA THR A 195 1.09 32.46 15.09
C THR A 195 1.53 31.09 14.63
N PHE A 196 0.59 30.28 14.17
CA PHE A 196 0.89 28.98 13.57
C PHE A 196 1.30 29.14 12.10
N HIS A 197 2.42 28.55 11.76
CA HIS A 197 3.05 28.51 10.45
C HIS A 197 3.02 27.07 9.92
N PRO A 198 2.64 26.83 8.65
CA PRO A 198 2.65 25.50 8.08
C PRO A 198 4.06 24.91 8.06
N TRP A 199 4.21 23.68 8.55
CA TRP A 199 5.48 22.95 8.52
C TRP A 199 5.60 22.04 7.29
N MET A 200 4.52 21.33 6.93
CA MET A 200 4.54 20.37 5.84
C MET A 200 4.68 21.02 4.46
N THR A 201 5.33 20.30 3.55
CA THR A 201 5.28 20.63 2.12
C THR A 201 4.06 19.97 1.53
N VAL A 202 3.22 20.69 0.80
CA VAL A 202 2.00 20.15 0.21
C VAL A 202 2.10 20.18 -1.32
N VAL A 203 1.73 19.09 -1.98
CA VAL A 203 1.57 19.02 -3.44
C VAL A 203 0.09 18.78 -3.73
N GLN A 204 -0.58 19.82 -4.24
CA GLN A 204 -1.96 19.70 -4.71
C GLN A 204 -1.96 19.33 -6.19
N ILE A 205 -2.54 18.19 -6.52
CA ILE A 205 -2.60 17.64 -7.86
C ILE A 205 -3.98 17.92 -8.42
N LYS A 206 -4.08 18.68 -9.52
CA LYS A 206 -5.32 18.83 -10.30
C LYS A 206 -5.17 18.03 -11.60
N LEU A 207 -5.95 16.96 -11.76
CA LEU A 207 -5.92 16.03 -12.89
C LEU A 207 -7.18 16.20 -13.77
N PRO A 208 -7.07 16.82 -14.95
CA PRO A 208 -8.18 16.92 -15.89
C PRO A 208 -8.58 15.54 -16.46
N GLY A 209 -9.88 15.32 -16.58
CA GLY A 209 -10.46 14.15 -17.26
C GLY A 209 -10.03 13.99 -18.72
N PRO A 210 -10.30 12.82 -19.34
CA PRO A 210 -9.82 12.50 -20.68
C PRO A 210 -10.43 13.41 -21.77
N GLU A 211 -9.82 13.41 -22.95
CA GLU A 211 -10.34 14.18 -24.10
C GLU A 211 -11.62 13.57 -24.69
N SER A 212 -11.79 12.25 -24.55
CA SER A 212 -12.99 11.49 -24.92
C SER A 212 -13.06 10.19 -24.12
N GLY A 213 -14.25 9.57 -24.06
CA GLY A 213 -14.49 8.37 -23.26
C GLY A 213 -14.54 8.66 -21.76
N GLU A 214 -14.38 7.61 -20.96
CA GLU A 214 -14.35 7.67 -19.49
C GLU A 214 -13.09 6.96 -18.99
N LEU A 215 -12.55 7.39 -17.83
CA LEU A 215 -11.43 6.70 -17.18
C LEU A 215 -11.63 6.68 -15.66
N LYS A 216 -11.45 5.51 -15.02
CA LYS A 216 -11.33 5.38 -13.56
C LYS A 216 -9.87 5.61 -13.13
N VAL A 217 -9.67 6.37 -12.07
CA VAL A 217 -8.35 6.57 -11.43
C VAL A 217 -8.34 5.83 -10.10
N SER A 218 -7.43 4.88 -9.92
CA SER A 218 -7.38 4.05 -8.69
C SER A 218 -6.50 4.62 -7.60
N ASN A 219 -5.41 5.30 -7.99
CA ASN A 219 -4.39 5.79 -7.06
C ASN A 219 -3.57 6.93 -7.69
N PHE A 220 -3.09 7.84 -6.85
CA PHE A 220 -1.99 8.75 -7.18
C PHE A 220 -0.77 8.34 -6.38
N ASN A 221 0.43 8.37 -6.98
CA ASN A 221 1.67 8.33 -6.21
C ASN A 221 2.51 9.58 -6.41
N ILE A 222 3.16 10.00 -5.33
CA ILE A 222 4.16 11.06 -5.37
C ILE A 222 5.46 10.41 -4.92
N ARG A 223 6.44 10.30 -5.82
CA ARG A 223 7.73 9.65 -5.55
C ARG A 223 8.88 10.65 -5.61
N ALA A 224 9.85 10.51 -4.71
CA ALA A 224 11.17 11.09 -4.90
C ALA A 224 12.03 10.11 -5.71
N ILE A 225 12.58 10.58 -6.83
CA ILE A 225 13.34 9.74 -7.77
C ILE A 225 14.86 10.00 -7.76
N ASP A 226 15.28 11.19 -7.34
CA ASP A 226 16.69 11.56 -7.14
C ASP A 226 16.82 12.67 -6.07
N GLY A 227 18.03 12.95 -5.61
CA GLY A 227 18.38 13.97 -4.63
C GLY A 227 19.00 13.39 -3.35
N SER A 228 19.44 14.28 -2.45
CA SER A 228 20.01 13.90 -1.15
C SER A 228 18.98 13.71 -0.03
N GLN A 229 17.74 14.19 -0.21
CA GLN A 229 16.65 14.13 0.76
C GLN A 229 15.42 13.45 0.14
N THR A 230 15.55 12.18 -0.28
CA THR A 230 14.49 11.44 -0.98
C THR A 230 13.39 10.87 -0.08
N VAL A 231 13.55 10.89 1.25
CA VAL A 231 12.49 10.48 2.18
C VAL A 231 11.30 11.43 2.06
N LEU A 232 10.09 10.87 2.01
CA LEU A 232 8.82 11.61 2.01
C LEU A 232 8.00 11.37 3.29
N THR A 233 8.15 10.19 3.90
CA THR A 233 7.19 9.57 4.82
C THR A 233 7.88 8.77 5.94
N GLY A 234 7.09 8.41 6.96
CA GLY A 234 7.49 7.66 8.14
C GLY A 234 7.77 8.54 9.36
N GLU A 235 8.36 7.91 10.37
CA GLU A 235 8.84 8.51 11.62
C GLU A 235 9.89 9.60 11.40
N PHE A 236 9.73 10.74 12.08
CA PHE A 236 10.71 11.84 12.12
C PHE A 236 10.78 12.50 13.50
N ILE A 237 11.90 13.17 13.76
CA ILE A 237 12.11 14.00 14.95
C ILE A 237 12.29 15.44 14.51
N CYS A 238 11.38 16.32 14.91
CA CYS A 238 11.47 17.76 14.70
C CYS A 238 12.14 18.43 15.91
N ASP A 239 13.13 19.29 15.66
CA ASP A 239 13.86 20.01 16.72
C ASP A 239 13.39 21.46 16.78
N MET A 240 12.69 21.81 17.86
CA MET A 240 12.10 23.14 18.05
C MET A 240 13.07 24.13 18.71
N ASN A 241 14.17 23.68 19.32
CA ASN A 241 15.09 24.56 20.05
C ASN A 241 15.72 25.69 19.22
N PRO A 242 16.05 25.54 17.93
CA PRO A 242 16.64 26.63 17.13
C PRO A 242 15.62 27.60 16.53
N VAL A 243 14.33 27.51 16.93
CA VAL A 243 13.27 28.41 16.47
C VAL A 243 13.25 29.68 17.34
N GLU A 244 13.24 30.83 16.68
CA GLU A 244 13.17 32.16 17.30
C GLU A 244 12.03 33.00 16.66
N GLU A 245 11.75 34.19 17.19
CA GLU A 245 10.64 35.04 16.73
C GLU A 245 10.90 35.60 15.33
N GLY A 246 10.06 35.25 14.36
CA GLY A 246 10.29 35.54 12.94
C GLY A 246 11.39 34.68 12.30
N GLY A 247 11.84 33.61 12.97
CA GLY A 247 12.86 32.68 12.49
C GLY A 247 12.38 31.71 11.40
N ASN A 248 13.29 30.83 10.98
CA ASN A 248 13.01 29.77 10.01
C ASN A 248 12.15 28.64 10.63
N ALA A 249 11.55 27.81 9.76
CA ALA A 249 10.86 26.60 10.19
C ALA A 249 11.80 25.63 10.93
N PRO A 250 11.30 24.87 11.92
CA PRO A 250 12.10 23.91 12.68
C PRO A 250 12.65 22.79 11.80
N ASN A 251 13.89 22.41 12.08
CA ASN A 251 14.60 21.32 11.41
C ASN A 251 13.99 19.96 11.76
N TYR A 252 14.29 18.93 10.97
CA TYR A 252 14.00 17.54 11.34
C TYR A 252 15.08 16.55 10.91
N GLU A 253 15.09 15.42 11.60
CA GLU A 253 15.84 14.22 11.25
C GLU A 253 14.85 13.08 11.00
N ALA A 254 14.97 12.39 9.87
CA ALA A 254 14.15 11.20 9.60
C ALA A 254 14.67 10.02 10.43
N VAL A 255 13.80 9.33 11.17
CA VAL A 255 14.22 8.22 12.05
C VAL A 255 14.75 7.06 11.20
N VAL A 256 15.81 6.43 11.69
CA VAL A 256 16.44 5.26 11.05
C VAL A 256 15.73 3.99 11.50
N SER A 257 15.04 3.33 10.56
CA SER A 257 14.58 1.95 10.74
C SER A 257 15.76 0.98 10.72
N SER A 258 15.72 -0.06 11.56
CA SER A 258 16.62 -1.22 11.46
C SER A 258 16.44 -1.97 10.13
N THR A 259 15.22 -1.96 9.61
CA THR A 259 14.76 -2.78 8.49
C THR A 259 14.48 -1.86 7.30
N PRO A 260 15.23 -1.96 6.17
CA PRO A 260 15.11 -0.97 5.10
C PRO A 260 13.77 -1.03 4.37
N GLN A 261 13.16 0.14 4.16
CA GLN A 261 11.80 0.32 3.63
C GLN A 261 11.79 1.32 2.46
N VAL A 262 10.81 1.19 1.56
CA VAL A 262 10.50 2.18 0.51
C VAL A 262 9.76 3.37 1.13
N ARG A 263 10.50 4.38 1.63
CA ARG A 263 9.95 5.62 2.25
C ARG A 263 10.04 6.87 1.35
N ASN A 264 10.26 6.67 0.05
CA ASN A 264 10.33 7.72 -0.97
C ASN A 264 9.06 7.80 -1.84
N THR A 265 7.92 7.33 -1.31
CA THR A 265 6.61 7.32 -1.97
C THR A 265 5.50 7.75 -1.00
N ILE A 266 4.47 8.39 -1.54
CA ILE A 266 3.15 8.62 -0.93
C ILE A 266 2.10 8.06 -1.89
N ALA A 267 1.01 7.49 -1.37
CA ALA A 267 -0.17 7.07 -2.10
C ALA A 267 -1.43 7.81 -1.65
N ILE A 268 -2.35 8.07 -2.60
CA ILE A 268 -3.68 8.63 -2.35
C ILE A 268 -4.67 7.84 -3.21
N SER A 269 -5.50 7.00 -2.60
CA SER A 269 -6.47 6.21 -3.35
C SER A 269 -7.55 7.09 -3.99
N GLY A 270 -7.96 6.68 -5.20
CA GLY A 270 -9.13 7.17 -5.92
C GLY A 270 -10.41 6.41 -5.57
N TRP A 271 -10.39 5.53 -4.56
CA TRP A 271 -11.56 4.76 -4.10
C TRP A 271 -12.64 5.67 -3.50
N ASN A 272 -13.91 5.37 -3.74
CA ASN A 272 -15.05 6.04 -3.15
C ASN A 272 -15.96 5.03 -2.43
N GLU A 273 -15.95 5.09 -1.09
CA GLU A 273 -16.68 4.18 -0.22
C GLU A 273 -18.21 4.27 -0.41
N GLU A 274 -18.74 5.45 -0.76
CA GLU A 274 -20.18 5.63 -1.01
C GLU A 274 -20.68 4.86 -2.24
N THR A 275 -19.81 4.64 -3.24
CA THR A 275 -20.13 3.92 -4.49
C THR A 275 -19.51 2.53 -4.57
N GLN A 276 -18.64 2.15 -3.62
CA GLN A 276 -17.80 0.95 -3.66
C GLN A 276 -17.06 0.80 -5.01
N ASP A 277 -16.53 1.92 -5.51
CA ASP A 277 -15.87 1.99 -6.82
C ASP A 277 -14.85 3.14 -6.89
N PHE A 278 -13.93 3.09 -7.86
CA PHE A 278 -12.97 4.16 -8.11
C PHE A 278 -13.60 5.36 -8.84
N ILE A 279 -13.13 6.58 -8.55
CA ILE A 279 -13.63 7.80 -9.19
C ILE A 279 -13.42 7.76 -10.71
N LYS A 280 -14.56 7.84 -11.41
CA LYS A 280 -14.66 7.87 -12.86
C LYS A 280 -14.71 9.31 -13.38
N LEU A 281 -13.82 9.63 -14.31
CA LEU A 281 -13.72 10.94 -14.94
C LEU A 281 -14.18 10.89 -16.40
N THR A 282 -15.00 11.87 -16.78
CA THR A 282 -15.47 12.11 -18.15
C THR A 282 -14.86 13.42 -18.70
N PRO A 283 -15.07 13.77 -19.99
CA PRO A 283 -14.46 14.97 -20.55
C PRO A 283 -15.00 16.25 -19.90
N LYS A 284 -14.07 17.10 -19.43
CA LYS A 284 -14.26 18.32 -18.60
C LYS A 284 -14.32 18.10 -17.08
N ASP A 285 -14.36 16.87 -16.59
CA ASP A 285 -14.20 16.62 -15.15
C ASP A 285 -12.76 16.93 -14.71
N THR A 286 -12.53 17.06 -13.41
CA THR A 286 -11.19 17.22 -12.83
C THR A 286 -11.13 16.59 -11.45
N LEU A 287 -10.15 15.71 -11.23
CA LEU A 287 -9.87 15.09 -9.93
C LEU A 287 -8.84 15.93 -9.18
N ILE A 288 -9.07 16.20 -7.90
CA ILE A 288 -8.23 17.11 -7.10
C ILE A 288 -7.86 16.42 -5.78
N VAL A 289 -6.56 16.21 -5.56
CA VAL A 289 -6.02 15.58 -4.33
C VAL A 289 -4.83 16.37 -3.78
N ARG A 290 -4.46 16.14 -2.52
CA ARG A 290 -3.34 16.82 -1.83
C ARG A 290 -2.47 15.79 -1.13
N ALA A 291 -1.17 15.79 -1.45
CA ALA A 291 -0.16 15.00 -0.74
C ALA A 291 0.60 15.88 0.25
N TYR A 292 0.87 15.33 1.44
CA TYR A 292 1.60 15.94 2.54
C TYR A 292 2.96 15.26 2.65
N LEU A 293 4.03 16.02 2.37
CA LEU A 293 5.40 15.52 2.30
C LEU A 293 6.25 16.14 3.41
N LEU A 294 7.13 15.33 4.02
CA LEU A 294 8.23 15.85 4.82
C LEU A 294 9.01 16.93 4.02
N PRO A 295 9.34 18.09 4.62
CA PRO A 295 10.00 19.17 3.92
C PRO A 295 11.43 18.82 3.48
N VAL A 296 12.05 19.72 2.72
CA VAL A 296 13.48 19.67 2.38
C VAL A 296 14.14 20.93 2.91
N ASP A 297 15.43 20.86 3.20
CA ASP A 297 16.22 22.03 3.59
C ASP A 297 16.27 23.01 2.42
N GLU A 298 15.87 24.27 2.64
CA GLU A 298 15.88 25.33 1.63
C GLU A 298 17.30 25.65 1.12
N ALA A 299 18.31 25.47 1.98
CA ALA A 299 19.72 25.68 1.62
C ALA A 299 20.26 24.61 0.69
N ILE A 300 19.69 23.39 0.69
CA ILE A 300 20.14 22.29 -0.16
C ILE A 300 19.58 22.48 -1.58
N GLN A 301 20.44 22.97 -2.47
CA GLN A 301 20.20 23.00 -3.90
C GLN A 301 20.03 21.57 -4.45
N LYS A 302 18.94 21.35 -5.21
CA LYS A 302 18.56 20.04 -5.76
C LYS A 302 18.34 18.93 -4.71
N SER A 303 17.85 19.29 -3.53
CA SER A 303 17.55 18.38 -2.42
C SER A 303 16.72 17.14 -2.81
N ARG A 304 15.72 17.29 -3.68
CA ARG A 304 14.79 16.22 -4.08
C ARG A 304 14.17 16.48 -5.46
N GLU A 305 14.25 15.53 -6.39
CA GLU A 305 13.42 15.52 -7.61
C GLU A 305 12.15 14.69 -7.39
N LEU A 306 10.99 15.30 -7.66
CA LEU A 306 9.69 14.64 -7.52
C LEU A 306 9.12 14.19 -8.86
N GLN A 307 8.45 13.04 -8.83
CA GLN A 307 7.63 12.50 -9.91
C GLN A 307 6.22 12.21 -9.38
N ILE A 308 5.20 12.74 -10.06
CA ILE A 308 3.82 12.30 -9.87
C ILE A 308 3.57 11.11 -10.79
N ARG A 309 2.82 10.14 -10.29
CA ARG A 309 2.23 9.05 -11.05
C ARG A 309 0.73 9.02 -10.83
N VAL A 310 0.00 8.69 -11.90
CA VAL A 310 -1.43 8.41 -11.84
C VAL A 310 -1.61 6.95 -12.26
N GLN A 311 -2.33 6.17 -11.46
CA GLN A 311 -2.68 4.79 -11.77
C GLN A 311 -4.12 4.77 -12.32
N PRO A 312 -4.31 4.53 -13.63
CA PRO A 312 -5.62 4.18 -14.18
C PRO A 312 -6.01 2.79 -13.69
N GLN A 313 -7.30 2.56 -13.46
CA GLN A 313 -7.77 1.21 -13.15
C GLN A 313 -7.38 0.22 -14.27
N ASN A 314 -6.55 -0.76 -13.92
CA ASN A 314 -6.02 -1.83 -14.77
C ASN A 314 -5.34 -1.35 -16.08
N GLY A 315 -4.71 -0.18 -16.06
CA GLY A 315 -3.98 0.42 -17.18
C GLY A 315 -2.55 0.81 -16.84
N ALA A 316 -1.76 1.16 -17.88
CA ALA A 316 -0.39 1.64 -17.70
C ALA A 316 -0.31 2.86 -16.77
N VAL A 317 0.61 2.81 -15.81
CA VAL A 317 0.89 3.92 -14.89
C VAL A 317 1.42 5.12 -15.68
N LEU A 318 0.76 6.27 -15.56
CA LEU A 318 1.12 7.50 -16.27
C LEU A 318 2.07 8.35 -15.42
N THR A 319 3.24 8.72 -15.95
CA THR A 319 4.26 9.43 -15.17
C THR A 319 4.45 10.90 -15.60
N ARG A 320 4.77 11.76 -14.63
CA ARG A 320 5.26 13.12 -14.87
C ARG A 320 6.26 13.55 -13.82
N THR A 321 7.52 13.69 -14.21
CA THR A 321 8.56 14.32 -13.40
C THR A 321 8.35 15.84 -13.32
N LEU A 322 8.57 16.42 -12.15
CA LEU A 322 8.36 17.85 -11.86
C LEU A 322 9.65 18.67 -11.88
N GLY A 323 10.81 18.01 -11.75
CA GLY A 323 12.10 18.65 -11.55
C GLY A 323 12.53 18.66 -10.08
N TYR A 324 13.76 19.12 -9.83
CA TYR A 324 14.31 19.26 -8.50
C TYR A 324 13.73 20.45 -7.71
N SER A 325 13.48 20.23 -6.43
CA SER A 325 13.30 21.26 -5.41
C SER A 325 14.48 22.25 -5.36
N ASN A 326 14.20 23.47 -4.94
CA ASN A 326 15.14 24.58 -4.75
C ASN A 326 15.95 25.04 -5.99
N ALA A 327 15.71 24.49 -7.18
CA ALA A 327 16.56 24.65 -8.38
C ALA A 327 16.58 26.04 -9.08
N GLY A 328 16.09 27.10 -8.43
CA GLY A 328 16.30 28.50 -8.85
C GLY A 328 15.46 29.02 -10.02
N THR A 329 14.48 28.28 -10.51
CA THR A 329 13.56 28.69 -11.60
C THR A 329 12.11 28.29 -11.33
N GLU A 330 11.18 28.72 -12.18
CA GLU A 330 9.71 28.60 -12.00
C GLU A 330 9.13 27.17 -11.92
N SER A 331 9.97 26.13 -11.95
CA SER A 331 9.56 24.72 -11.84
C SER A 331 9.99 24.02 -10.55
N SER A 332 10.63 24.71 -9.59
CA SER A 332 11.03 24.07 -8.33
C SER A 332 9.88 23.98 -7.32
N ILE A 333 9.66 22.78 -6.76
CA ILE A 333 8.80 22.58 -5.59
C ILE A 333 9.40 23.34 -4.40
N LYS A 334 8.60 24.23 -3.81
CA LYS A 334 8.97 25.02 -2.62
C LYS A 334 8.57 24.27 -1.34
N PRO A 335 9.50 24.05 -0.40
CA PRO A 335 9.15 23.47 0.91
C PRO A 335 8.23 24.42 1.71
N HIS A 336 7.56 23.89 2.74
CA HIS A 336 6.67 24.63 3.65
C HIS A 336 5.52 25.41 2.94
N LYS A 337 5.17 25.03 1.70
CA LYS A 337 4.15 25.67 0.85
C LYS A 337 3.28 24.64 0.12
N VAL A 338 2.14 25.11 -0.39
CA VAL A 338 1.31 24.37 -1.37
C VAL A 338 1.80 24.63 -2.78
N ASN A 339 2.22 23.55 -3.42
CA ASN A 339 2.64 23.52 -4.81
C ASN A 339 1.47 22.94 -5.62
N THR A 340 0.75 23.79 -6.36
CA THR A 340 -0.36 23.31 -7.22
C THR A 340 0.20 22.84 -8.56
N VAL A 341 0.15 21.54 -8.79
CA VAL A 341 0.53 20.90 -10.06
C VAL A 341 -0.73 20.60 -10.86
N ILE A 342 -0.91 21.33 -11.95
CA ILE A 342 -1.94 21.00 -12.96
C ILE A 342 -1.34 19.94 -13.89
N LEU A 343 -1.87 18.74 -13.83
CA LEU A 343 -1.51 17.64 -14.72
C LEU A 343 -2.12 17.84 -16.13
N PRO A 344 -1.58 17.18 -17.15
CA PRO A 344 -2.19 17.15 -18.47
C PRO A 344 -3.50 16.35 -18.45
N ARG A 345 -4.29 16.43 -19.52
CA ARG A 345 -5.42 15.50 -19.68
C ARG A 345 -4.94 14.07 -19.81
N LEU A 346 -5.73 13.17 -19.23
CA LEU A 346 -5.62 11.73 -19.44
C LEU A 346 -5.80 11.37 -20.92
N ARG A 347 -5.14 10.30 -21.36
CA ARG A 347 -5.20 9.72 -22.70
C ARG A 347 -5.51 8.22 -22.59
N SER A 348 -5.75 7.55 -23.72
CA SER A 348 -5.87 6.08 -23.74
C SER A 348 -4.61 5.45 -23.13
N VAL A 349 -4.82 4.49 -22.23
CA VAL A 349 -3.78 3.93 -21.35
C VAL A 349 -3.27 2.59 -21.91
N GLY A 350 -1.98 2.32 -21.77
CA GLY A 350 -1.36 1.09 -22.25
C GLY A 350 -1.62 -0.13 -21.36
N THR A 351 -0.96 -1.25 -21.68
CA THR A 351 -0.95 -2.48 -20.87
C THR A 351 -0.46 -2.23 -19.45
N ASN A 352 -1.07 -2.92 -18.48
CA ASN A 352 -0.75 -2.77 -17.06
C ASN A 352 0.51 -3.54 -16.66
N TYR A 353 1.69 -2.91 -16.81
CA TYR A 353 2.99 -3.41 -16.32
C TYR A 353 3.35 -2.75 -14.97
N TRP A 354 2.67 -3.19 -13.92
CA TRP A 354 2.72 -2.55 -12.61
C TRP A 354 3.98 -2.87 -11.81
N MET A 355 4.55 -4.08 -11.94
CA MET A 355 5.79 -4.45 -11.22
C MET A 355 6.95 -3.55 -11.65
N SER A 356 7.01 -3.22 -12.95
CA SER A 356 7.94 -2.27 -13.58
C SER A 356 7.82 -0.83 -13.08
N SER A 357 6.81 -0.53 -12.25
CA SER A 357 6.66 0.74 -11.54
C SER A 357 7.15 0.72 -10.09
N LEU A 358 7.64 -0.40 -9.55
CA LEU A 358 8.03 -0.52 -8.14
C LEU A 358 9.48 -0.07 -7.86
N ASP A 359 10.07 -0.53 -6.77
CA ASP A 359 11.51 -0.47 -6.48
C ASP A 359 12.09 -1.88 -6.67
N ARG A 360 13.10 -2.02 -7.53
CA ARG A 360 13.66 -3.33 -7.90
C ARG A 360 14.26 -4.11 -6.72
N GLY A 361 14.64 -3.41 -5.64
CA GLY A 361 15.21 -4.01 -4.44
C GLY A 361 14.18 -4.61 -3.47
N ILE A 362 12.88 -4.50 -3.73
CA ILE A 362 11.82 -5.09 -2.90
C ILE A 362 11.99 -6.61 -2.84
N TYR A 363 11.89 -7.17 -1.63
CA TYR A 363 11.93 -8.62 -1.44
C TYR A 363 10.68 -9.29 -2.01
N LEU A 364 10.84 -10.44 -2.65
CA LEU A 364 9.78 -11.10 -3.43
C LEU A 364 8.56 -11.52 -2.58
N SER A 365 8.76 -11.79 -1.29
CA SER A 365 7.72 -12.05 -0.29
C SER A 365 6.81 -10.84 0.01
N GLU A 366 7.31 -9.63 -0.20
CA GLU A 366 6.60 -8.39 0.14
C GLU A 366 5.58 -7.98 -0.94
N LEU A 367 5.57 -8.68 -2.09
CA LEU A 367 4.69 -8.36 -3.21
C LEU A 367 3.28 -8.93 -3.05
N SER A 368 2.31 -8.09 -3.36
CA SER A 368 0.88 -8.40 -3.39
C SER A 368 0.48 -8.65 -4.84
N ILE A 369 0.20 -9.90 -5.19
CA ILE A 369 0.09 -10.36 -6.58
C ILE A 369 -1.35 -10.83 -6.87
N PRO A 370 -2.07 -10.22 -7.83
CA PRO A 370 -3.34 -10.74 -8.31
C PRO A 370 -3.11 -12.07 -9.05
N GLY A 371 -3.97 -13.05 -8.76
CA GLY A 371 -3.89 -14.40 -9.30
C GLY A 371 -5.23 -14.92 -9.85
N SER A 372 -5.18 -15.80 -10.84
CA SER A 372 -6.35 -16.52 -11.35
C SER A 372 -6.42 -17.95 -10.80
N LYS A 373 -7.56 -18.32 -10.19
CA LYS A 373 -7.82 -19.71 -9.74
C LYS A 373 -8.24 -20.56 -10.94
N PHE A 374 -7.58 -21.71 -11.13
CA PHE A 374 -7.77 -22.59 -12.30
C PHE A 374 -7.71 -21.80 -13.62
N SER A 375 -6.54 -21.20 -13.88
CA SER A 375 -6.31 -20.16 -14.91
C SER A 375 -6.76 -20.53 -16.33
N TYR A 376 -6.82 -21.82 -16.65
CA TYR A 376 -7.21 -22.35 -17.96
C TYR A 376 -8.70 -22.68 -18.09
N LEU A 377 -9.46 -22.68 -17.00
CA LEU A 377 -10.81 -23.23 -16.90
C LEU A 377 -11.86 -22.19 -17.33
N THR A 378 -11.75 -21.77 -18.59
CA THR A 378 -12.63 -20.79 -19.26
C THR A 378 -13.91 -21.46 -19.81
N SER A 379 -14.92 -20.68 -20.20
CA SER A 379 -16.13 -21.21 -20.86
C SER A 379 -15.86 -21.94 -22.20
N GLU A 380 -14.69 -21.74 -22.81
CA GLU A 380 -14.26 -22.47 -24.02
C GLU A 380 -13.68 -23.85 -23.67
N ASN A 381 -12.92 -23.94 -22.58
CA ASN A 381 -12.19 -25.15 -22.21
C ASN A 381 -12.91 -26.06 -21.19
N ALA A 382 -13.83 -25.53 -20.39
CA ALA A 382 -14.43 -26.24 -19.26
C ALA A 382 -15.27 -27.47 -19.64
N GLY A 383 -15.86 -27.47 -20.84
CA GLY A 383 -16.62 -28.59 -21.40
C GLY A 383 -17.94 -28.86 -20.67
N SER A 384 -17.94 -29.83 -19.76
CA SER A 384 -19.07 -30.14 -18.86
C SER A 384 -18.86 -29.66 -17.42
N ASN A 385 -17.74 -28.99 -17.14
CA ASN A 385 -17.42 -28.40 -15.86
C ASN A 385 -17.79 -26.90 -15.87
N ALA A 386 -17.95 -26.31 -14.69
CA ALA A 386 -18.29 -24.90 -14.53
C ALA A 386 -17.07 -24.00 -14.78
N ALA A 387 -17.24 -22.92 -15.55
CA ALA A 387 -16.13 -22.00 -15.83
C ALA A 387 -15.71 -21.17 -14.60
N PHE A 388 -14.40 -21.11 -14.33
CA PHE A 388 -13.79 -20.29 -13.29
C PHE A 388 -13.16 -18.99 -13.81
N GLN A 389 -12.89 -18.88 -15.12
CA GLN A 389 -12.24 -17.71 -15.72
C GLN A 389 -13.00 -17.18 -16.94
N GLY A 390 -12.96 -15.86 -17.15
CA GLY A 390 -13.66 -15.19 -18.26
C GLY A 390 -12.87 -15.11 -19.56
N GLU A 391 -11.55 -15.13 -19.46
CA GLU A 391 -10.60 -14.77 -20.52
C GLU A 391 -9.40 -15.74 -20.52
N PRO A 392 -8.67 -15.92 -21.64
CA PRO A 392 -7.50 -16.79 -21.71
C PRO A 392 -6.29 -16.22 -20.94
N ILE A 393 -5.31 -17.08 -20.64
CA ILE A 393 -4.18 -16.76 -19.73
C ILE A 393 -3.32 -15.57 -20.21
N GLU A 394 -3.14 -15.39 -21.53
CA GLU A 394 -2.46 -14.20 -22.08
C GLU A 394 -3.22 -12.90 -21.76
N GLN A 395 -4.56 -12.92 -21.82
CA GLN A 395 -5.37 -11.73 -21.54
C GLN A 395 -5.45 -11.43 -20.05
N GLN A 396 -5.53 -12.46 -19.19
CA GLN A 396 -5.40 -12.31 -17.73
C GLN A 396 -4.09 -11.57 -17.36
N PHE A 397 -2.97 -11.95 -18.01
CA PHE A 397 -1.69 -11.25 -17.83
C PHE A 397 -1.75 -9.79 -18.30
N LEU A 398 -2.31 -9.50 -19.48
CA LEU A 398 -2.45 -8.13 -19.99
C LEU A 398 -3.38 -7.24 -19.13
N ASP A 399 -4.22 -7.86 -18.29
CA ASP A 399 -5.15 -7.18 -17.39
C ASP A 399 -4.53 -6.83 -16.03
N GLY A 400 -3.55 -7.61 -15.56
CA GLY A 400 -2.76 -7.31 -14.36
C GLY A 400 -2.37 -8.53 -13.54
N VAL A 401 -2.93 -9.70 -13.86
CA VAL A 401 -2.64 -10.97 -13.18
C VAL A 401 -1.18 -11.38 -13.38
N ARG A 402 -0.53 -11.85 -12.31
CA ARG A 402 0.82 -12.44 -12.36
C ARG A 402 0.90 -13.80 -11.67
N GLY A 403 -0.10 -14.18 -10.87
CA GLY A 403 -0.24 -15.53 -10.31
C GLY A 403 -1.19 -16.40 -11.13
N PHE A 404 -0.82 -17.65 -11.40
CA PHE A 404 -1.66 -18.58 -12.18
C PHE A 404 -1.73 -19.94 -11.49
N ILE A 405 -2.93 -20.43 -11.13
CA ILE A 405 -3.11 -21.83 -10.68
C ILE A 405 -3.40 -22.70 -11.90
N VAL A 406 -2.46 -23.59 -12.23
CA VAL A 406 -2.58 -24.55 -13.34
C VAL A 406 -2.63 -25.95 -12.73
N GLN A 407 -3.77 -26.63 -12.90
CA GLN A 407 -3.96 -27.98 -12.41
C GLN A 407 -3.59 -28.99 -13.50
N VAL A 408 -2.68 -29.93 -13.21
CA VAL A 408 -2.11 -30.84 -14.21
C VAL A 408 -2.19 -32.31 -13.82
N GLY A 409 -2.47 -33.15 -14.82
CA GLY A 409 -2.28 -34.58 -14.79
C GLY A 409 -0.82 -34.98 -15.01
N ALA A 410 -0.58 -36.23 -15.39
CA ALA A 410 0.71 -36.67 -15.94
C ALA A 410 0.54 -37.89 -16.85
N ASN A 411 1.18 -37.87 -18.02
CA ASN A 411 1.25 -39.02 -18.93
C ASN A 411 2.71 -39.45 -19.07
N ALA A 412 3.18 -40.33 -18.19
CA ALA A 412 4.59 -40.72 -18.16
C ALA A 412 4.84 -42.05 -18.89
N THR A 413 6.03 -42.20 -19.47
CA THR A 413 6.52 -43.45 -20.06
C THR A 413 7.69 -44.00 -19.26
N TYR A 414 7.66 -45.32 -19.02
CA TYR A 414 8.73 -46.07 -18.38
C TYR A 414 9.26 -47.19 -19.30
N ASN A 415 10.54 -47.52 -19.17
CA ASN A 415 11.15 -48.71 -19.74
C ASN A 415 11.26 -49.82 -18.68
N ALA A 416 10.49 -50.89 -18.86
CA ALA A 416 10.46 -52.08 -18.00
C ALA A 416 11.53 -53.09 -18.45
N THR A 417 12.71 -53.01 -17.87
CA THR A 417 13.83 -53.94 -18.14
C THR A 417 13.76 -55.14 -17.21
N GLN A 418 13.63 -56.35 -17.76
CA GLN A 418 13.66 -57.58 -16.96
C GLN A 418 15.05 -57.81 -16.33
N THR A 419 15.10 -57.94 -15.00
CA THR A 419 16.34 -58.13 -14.23
C THR A 419 16.48 -59.52 -13.61
N GLY A 420 15.41 -60.32 -13.58
CA GLY A 420 15.41 -61.67 -13.00
C GLY A 420 14.70 -62.70 -13.85
N GLY A 421 15.26 -63.91 -13.94
CA GLY A 421 14.65 -65.06 -14.60
C GLY A 421 13.89 -65.96 -13.62
N GLY A 422 12.69 -66.40 -13.99
CA GLY A 422 11.86 -67.27 -13.18
C GLY A 422 10.42 -67.37 -13.70
N TRP A 423 9.54 -68.01 -12.93
CA TRP A 423 8.09 -68.02 -13.22
C TRP A 423 7.43 -66.68 -12.86
N PHE A 424 8.04 -65.93 -11.94
CA PHE A 424 7.74 -64.53 -11.62
C PHE A 424 9.01 -63.71 -11.91
N PRO A 425 9.16 -63.14 -13.11
CA PRO A 425 10.33 -62.31 -13.44
C PRO A 425 10.32 -61.00 -12.65
N SER A 426 11.50 -60.53 -12.22
CA SER A 426 11.67 -59.19 -11.65
C SER A 426 11.99 -58.17 -12.75
N TYR A 427 11.60 -56.92 -12.52
CA TYR A 427 11.80 -55.81 -13.43
C TYR A 427 12.41 -54.63 -12.69
N ASN A 428 13.25 -53.88 -13.40
CA ASN A 428 13.58 -52.51 -13.05
C ASN A 428 12.83 -51.58 -14.03
N TYR A 429 12.31 -50.49 -13.51
CA TYR A 429 11.63 -49.46 -14.28
C TYR A 429 12.50 -48.22 -14.32
N THR A 430 12.67 -47.64 -15.51
CA THR A 430 13.40 -46.38 -15.72
C THR A 430 12.46 -45.40 -16.39
N TYR A 431 12.25 -44.21 -15.81
CA TYR A 431 11.54 -43.10 -16.47
C TYR A 431 12.21 -42.78 -17.81
N THR A 432 11.43 -42.45 -18.83
CA THR A 432 11.96 -42.04 -20.14
C THR A 432 11.49 -40.68 -20.61
N ASP A 433 10.22 -40.32 -20.37
CA ASP A 433 9.55 -39.16 -20.97
C ASP A 433 8.19 -38.94 -20.27
N ALA A 434 7.63 -37.72 -20.29
CA ALA A 434 6.23 -37.49 -19.92
C ALA A 434 5.63 -36.23 -20.56
N THR A 435 4.30 -36.10 -20.46
CA THR A 435 3.65 -34.78 -20.54
C THR A 435 2.87 -34.48 -19.26
N LEU A 436 2.47 -33.21 -19.08
CA LEU A 436 1.72 -32.71 -17.92
C LEU A 436 0.43 -32.03 -18.41
N PRO A 437 -0.61 -32.79 -18.81
CA PRO A 437 -1.81 -32.22 -19.43
C PRO A 437 -2.57 -31.34 -18.46
N ILE A 438 -3.03 -30.18 -18.92
CA ILE A 438 -3.81 -29.27 -18.09
C ILE A 438 -5.24 -29.80 -17.95
N PHE A 439 -5.74 -29.89 -16.72
CA PHE A 439 -7.13 -30.25 -16.45
C PHE A 439 -8.06 -29.19 -17.04
N CYS A 440 -8.94 -29.59 -17.96
CA CYS A 440 -9.69 -28.68 -18.83
C CYS A 440 -8.77 -27.65 -19.53
N GLY A 441 -7.67 -28.12 -20.12
CA GLY A 441 -6.74 -27.30 -20.90
C GLY A 441 -7.11 -27.06 -22.37
N GLY A 442 -8.23 -27.61 -22.86
CA GLY A 442 -8.59 -27.63 -24.29
C GLY A 442 -7.73 -28.55 -25.18
N GLY A 443 -6.58 -29.00 -24.66
CA GLY A 443 -5.58 -29.81 -25.36
C GLY A 443 -4.15 -29.48 -24.89
N ASP A 444 -3.95 -28.31 -24.28
CA ASP A 444 -2.66 -27.80 -23.79
C ASP A 444 -2.03 -28.67 -22.68
N ASP A 445 -0.71 -28.83 -22.76
CA ASP A 445 0.16 -29.29 -21.67
C ASP A 445 0.71 -28.07 -20.89
N LEU A 446 1.33 -28.32 -19.71
CA LEU A 446 1.97 -27.26 -18.91
C LEU A 446 2.99 -26.43 -19.71
N SER A 447 3.66 -27.04 -20.70
CA SER A 447 4.58 -26.37 -21.64
C SER A 447 3.93 -25.21 -22.40
N ASP A 448 2.65 -25.33 -22.75
CA ASP A 448 1.94 -24.31 -23.52
C ASP A 448 1.57 -23.13 -22.62
N ALA A 449 1.12 -23.40 -21.39
CA ALA A 449 0.91 -22.36 -20.37
C ALA A 449 2.19 -21.57 -20.06
N ILE A 450 3.33 -22.26 -19.95
CA ILE A 450 4.65 -21.64 -19.79
C ILE A 450 5.01 -20.79 -21.02
N THR A 451 4.77 -21.30 -22.24
CA THR A 451 5.02 -20.57 -23.50
C THR A 451 4.18 -19.30 -23.61
N HIS A 452 2.88 -19.36 -23.30
CA HIS A 452 1.97 -18.21 -23.29
C HIS A 452 2.43 -17.12 -22.32
N ILE A 453 2.80 -17.49 -21.09
CA ILE A 453 3.29 -16.54 -20.08
C ILE A 453 4.69 -15.99 -20.47
N ALA A 454 5.58 -16.81 -21.02
CA ALA A 454 6.92 -16.39 -21.44
C ALA A 454 6.85 -15.36 -22.59
N LYS A 455 5.97 -15.57 -23.57
CA LYS A 455 5.65 -14.65 -24.65
C LYS A 455 5.05 -13.32 -24.14
N ALA A 456 4.21 -13.37 -23.10
CA ALA A 456 3.68 -12.17 -22.45
C ALA A 456 4.77 -11.37 -21.72
N LEU A 457 5.69 -12.05 -21.02
CA LEU A 457 6.86 -11.45 -20.38
C LEU A 457 7.85 -10.86 -21.40
N GLU A 458 8.09 -11.53 -22.53
CA GLU A 458 8.90 -11.00 -23.63
C GLU A 458 8.26 -9.75 -24.26
N THR A 459 6.94 -9.75 -24.41
CA THR A 459 6.19 -8.59 -24.90
C THR A 459 6.29 -7.41 -23.93
N ALA A 460 6.21 -7.66 -22.63
CA ALA A 460 6.44 -6.66 -21.59
C ALA A 460 7.86 -6.07 -21.69
N GLU A 461 8.89 -6.93 -21.65
CA GLU A 461 10.30 -6.54 -21.75
C GLU A 461 10.59 -5.72 -23.02
N THR A 462 10.16 -6.20 -24.18
CA THR A 462 10.31 -5.54 -25.49
C THR A 462 9.57 -4.21 -25.56
N SER A 463 8.47 -4.05 -24.81
CA SER A 463 7.71 -2.79 -24.76
C SER A 463 8.34 -1.75 -23.83
N LEU A 464 8.90 -2.19 -22.71
CA LEU A 464 9.44 -1.35 -21.62
C LEU A 464 10.89 -0.93 -21.88
N ASN A 465 11.74 -1.85 -22.33
CA ASN A 465 13.19 -1.61 -22.49
C ASN A 465 13.56 -0.85 -23.79
N LYS A 466 12.55 -0.30 -24.49
CA LYS A 466 12.72 0.62 -25.62
C LYS A 466 13.57 1.82 -25.21
N GLY A 467 14.57 2.14 -26.04
CA GLY A 467 15.56 3.17 -25.74
C GLY A 467 16.81 2.67 -24.99
N GLY A 468 16.88 1.38 -24.63
CA GLY A 468 18.05 0.78 -23.99
C GLY A 468 18.14 1.00 -22.48
N GLN A 469 17.04 1.39 -21.83
CA GLN A 469 16.91 1.45 -20.37
C GLN A 469 16.34 0.12 -19.86
N ASP A 470 16.92 -0.45 -18.82
CA ASP A 470 16.36 -1.64 -18.16
C ASP A 470 15.24 -1.23 -17.18
N ARG A 471 14.01 -1.21 -17.68
CA ARG A 471 12.79 -0.80 -16.96
C ARG A 471 11.86 -1.97 -16.63
N ASN A 472 12.04 -3.12 -17.26
CA ASN A 472 11.21 -4.30 -17.03
C ASN A 472 11.48 -4.94 -15.66
N LEU A 473 10.44 -5.02 -14.83
CA LEU A 473 10.42 -5.81 -13.59
C LEU A 473 9.27 -6.83 -13.57
N GLU A 474 8.56 -7.06 -14.68
CA GLU A 474 7.48 -8.04 -14.70
C GLU A 474 8.02 -9.46 -14.49
N CYS A 475 7.42 -10.21 -13.57
CA CYS A 475 7.63 -11.65 -13.38
C CYS A 475 6.28 -12.35 -13.18
N ALA A 476 6.23 -13.67 -13.37
CA ALA A 476 5.02 -14.47 -13.14
C ALA A 476 5.26 -15.59 -12.12
N VAL A 477 4.20 -16.05 -11.46
CA VAL A 477 4.21 -17.22 -10.56
C VAL A 477 3.19 -18.24 -11.05
N VAL A 478 3.65 -19.43 -11.42
CA VAL A 478 2.78 -20.55 -11.81
C VAL A 478 2.73 -21.55 -10.66
N MET A 479 1.55 -21.64 -10.03
CA MET A 479 1.23 -22.59 -8.98
C MET A 479 0.62 -23.85 -9.61
N ILE A 480 1.44 -24.90 -9.69
CA ILE A 480 1.11 -26.20 -10.25
C ILE A 480 0.42 -27.04 -9.17
N THR A 481 -0.77 -27.53 -9.47
CA THR A 481 -1.58 -28.37 -8.55
C THR A 481 -1.93 -29.71 -9.19
N TYR A 482 -2.18 -30.72 -8.37
CA TYR A 482 -2.45 -32.07 -8.85
C TYR A 482 -3.90 -32.21 -9.36
N ALA A 483 -4.09 -32.75 -10.57
CA ALA A 483 -5.41 -33.08 -11.12
C ALA A 483 -6.04 -34.36 -10.52
N GLY A 484 -5.30 -35.10 -9.68
CA GLY A 484 -5.78 -36.31 -9.02
C GLY A 484 -5.49 -37.59 -9.81
N ASN A 485 -5.73 -38.74 -9.17
CA ASN A 485 -5.26 -40.05 -9.63
C ASN A 485 -5.82 -40.47 -11.00
N GLU A 486 -7.03 -40.04 -11.36
CA GLU A 486 -7.69 -40.39 -12.64
C GLU A 486 -7.10 -39.62 -13.83
N ALA A 487 -6.37 -38.52 -13.57
CA ALA A 487 -5.65 -37.73 -14.56
C ALA A 487 -4.17 -38.15 -14.70
N VAL A 488 -3.77 -39.32 -14.17
CA VAL A 488 -2.41 -39.86 -14.33
C VAL A 488 -2.42 -41.19 -15.07
N SER A 489 -1.60 -41.29 -16.11
CA SER A 489 -1.30 -42.53 -16.82
C SER A 489 0.19 -42.87 -16.75
N ALA A 490 0.50 -44.16 -16.90
CA ALA A 490 1.86 -44.68 -16.95
C ALA A 490 1.93 -45.76 -18.04
N ASP A 491 2.56 -45.43 -19.15
CA ASP A 491 2.80 -46.34 -20.27
C ASP A 491 4.15 -47.07 -20.10
N PHE A 492 4.21 -48.31 -20.58
CA PHE A 492 5.34 -49.19 -20.37
C PHE A 492 5.89 -49.75 -21.68
N THR A 493 7.10 -49.33 -22.01
CA THR A 493 7.94 -49.98 -23.03
C THR A 493 8.68 -51.17 -22.40
N GLY A 494 8.99 -52.20 -23.17
CA GLY A 494 9.65 -53.42 -22.67
C GLY A 494 8.79 -54.69 -22.82
N SER A 495 9.08 -55.71 -22.01
CA SER A 495 8.52 -57.06 -22.17
C SER A 495 7.84 -57.61 -20.92
N GLY A 496 6.53 -57.41 -20.81
CA GLY A 496 5.72 -57.96 -19.72
C GLY A 496 4.27 -57.49 -19.77
N ARG A 497 3.61 -57.53 -18.61
CA ARG A 497 2.42 -56.71 -18.32
C ARG A 497 2.76 -55.91 -17.08
N HIS A 498 2.57 -54.61 -17.16
CA HIS A 498 2.97 -53.64 -16.16
C HIS A 498 1.80 -52.70 -15.87
N SER A 499 1.86 -52.02 -14.74
CA SER A 499 0.80 -51.20 -14.20
C SER A 499 1.40 -50.01 -13.43
N ILE A 500 0.62 -48.96 -13.25
CA ILE A 500 1.04 -47.79 -12.48
C ILE A 500 1.46 -48.13 -11.03
N SER A 501 0.92 -49.21 -10.45
CA SER A 501 1.33 -49.72 -9.13
C SER A 501 2.74 -50.33 -9.10
N ASP A 502 3.26 -50.84 -10.22
CA ASP A 502 4.63 -51.38 -10.28
C ASP A 502 5.70 -50.29 -10.14
N VAL A 503 5.34 -49.04 -10.45
CA VAL A 503 6.15 -47.83 -10.27
C VAL A 503 5.64 -46.97 -9.09
N GLY A 504 4.93 -47.55 -8.11
CA GLY A 504 4.56 -46.86 -6.86
C GLY A 504 3.26 -46.05 -6.91
N GLY A 505 2.55 -46.01 -8.03
CA GLY A 505 1.22 -45.40 -8.15
C GLY A 505 1.20 -43.95 -8.65
N ALA A 506 -0.02 -43.42 -8.83
CA ALA A 506 -0.27 -42.14 -9.51
C ALA A 506 0.46 -40.94 -8.88
N GLU A 507 0.56 -40.87 -7.56
CA GLU A 507 1.32 -39.81 -6.88
C GLU A 507 2.82 -39.86 -7.17
N HIS A 508 3.41 -41.05 -7.36
CA HIS A 508 4.83 -41.21 -7.67
C HIS A 508 5.11 -40.82 -9.12
N VAL A 509 4.28 -41.33 -10.04
CA VAL A 509 4.38 -41.01 -11.47
C VAL A 509 4.20 -39.51 -11.75
N TRP A 510 3.30 -38.85 -11.04
CA TRP A 510 3.15 -37.40 -11.15
C TRP A 510 4.38 -36.64 -10.61
N MET A 511 4.98 -37.10 -9.51
CA MET A 511 6.21 -36.48 -8.98
C MET A 511 7.43 -36.74 -9.87
N ASP A 512 7.52 -37.91 -10.52
CA ASP A 512 8.53 -38.20 -11.55
C ASP A 512 8.39 -37.24 -12.75
N ALA A 513 7.17 -37.09 -13.28
CA ALA A 513 6.91 -36.17 -14.39
C ALA A 513 7.23 -34.72 -14.00
N ILE A 514 6.77 -34.23 -12.84
CA ILE A 514 7.11 -32.91 -12.31
C ILE A 514 8.63 -32.73 -12.14
N ALA A 515 9.36 -33.75 -11.67
CA ALA A 515 10.80 -33.65 -11.43
C ALA A 515 11.63 -33.58 -12.72
N ASN A 516 11.17 -34.20 -13.81
CA ASN A 516 11.88 -34.23 -15.08
C ASN A 516 11.43 -33.08 -16.01
N GLU A 517 10.13 -32.91 -16.22
CA GLU A 517 9.59 -31.89 -17.14
C GLU A 517 9.96 -30.48 -16.70
N LEU A 518 9.92 -30.16 -15.40
CA LEU A 518 10.30 -28.82 -14.94
C LEU A 518 11.80 -28.55 -15.09
N LYS A 519 12.67 -29.57 -15.05
CA LYS A 519 14.09 -29.43 -15.38
C LYS A 519 14.27 -29.17 -16.88
N GLN A 520 13.66 -30.00 -17.72
CA GLN A 520 13.71 -29.87 -19.18
C GLN A 520 13.20 -28.50 -19.65
N LEU A 521 12.06 -28.04 -19.13
CA LEU A 521 11.54 -26.70 -19.41
C LEU A 521 12.48 -25.60 -18.89
N GLY A 522 13.19 -25.84 -17.79
CA GLY A 522 14.19 -24.93 -17.22
C GLY A 522 15.52 -24.85 -17.97
N GLU A 523 15.85 -25.83 -18.82
CA GLU A 523 17.04 -25.79 -19.69
C GLU A 523 16.89 -24.81 -20.86
N ASP A 524 15.67 -24.61 -21.37
CA ASP A 524 15.41 -23.63 -22.43
C ASP A 524 15.18 -22.22 -21.85
N ALA A 525 16.09 -21.31 -22.21
CA ALA A 525 16.00 -19.90 -21.85
C ALA A 525 14.73 -19.20 -22.39
N ALA A 526 14.14 -19.68 -23.49
CA ALA A 526 12.91 -19.16 -24.08
C ALA A 526 11.68 -19.35 -23.19
N ASN A 527 11.63 -20.46 -22.42
CA ASN A 527 10.57 -20.71 -21.43
C ASN A 527 10.62 -19.74 -20.24
N ARG A 528 11.70 -18.95 -20.11
CA ARG A 528 11.88 -17.91 -19.08
C ARG A 528 11.71 -18.41 -17.63
N ILE A 529 11.86 -19.70 -17.34
CA ILE A 529 11.83 -20.20 -15.96
C ILE A 529 12.98 -19.63 -15.14
N TYR A 530 12.72 -19.35 -13.86
CA TYR A 530 13.73 -18.98 -12.86
C TYR A 530 14.37 -20.25 -12.29
N THR A 531 15.68 -20.41 -12.49
CA THR A 531 16.42 -21.65 -12.20
C THR A 531 17.44 -21.52 -11.07
N LYS A 532 17.27 -20.55 -10.16
CA LYS A 532 18.14 -20.34 -8.99
C LYS A 532 17.33 -20.48 -7.71
N GLU A 533 18.00 -20.82 -6.61
CA GLU A 533 17.38 -20.91 -5.29
C GLU A 533 16.68 -19.60 -4.89
N ILE A 534 15.35 -19.66 -4.76
CA ILE A 534 14.56 -18.57 -4.16
C ILE A 534 14.75 -18.62 -2.65
N THR A 535 15.29 -17.55 -2.10
CA THR A 535 15.54 -17.36 -0.67
C THR A 535 14.80 -16.13 -0.17
N ALA A 536 14.82 -15.90 1.14
CA ALA A 536 14.26 -14.69 1.74
C ALA A 536 14.99 -13.40 1.30
N ASN A 537 16.17 -13.51 0.67
CA ASN A 537 16.93 -12.39 0.12
C ASN A 537 16.75 -12.19 -1.40
N THR A 538 15.87 -12.98 -2.04
CA THR A 538 15.51 -12.84 -3.45
C THR A 538 14.61 -11.62 -3.63
N THR A 539 15.00 -10.74 -4.55
CA THR A 539 14.32 -9.48 -4.85
C THR A 539 13.66 -9.50 -6.22
N LEU A 540 12.79 -8.52 -6.47
CA LEU A 540 12.15 -8.34 -7.77
C LEU A 540 13.16 -8.21 -8.93
N ASP A 541 14.31 -7.56 -8.71
CA ASP A 541 15.39 -7.48 -9.71
C ASP A 541 16.04 -8.85 -10.04
N ASP A 542 16.03 -9.79 -9.09
CA ASP A 542 16.59 -11.12 -9.30
C ASP A 542 15.70 -11.97 -10.24
N VAL A 543 14.38 -11.74 -10.24
CA VAL A 543 13.36 -12.56 -10.95
C VAL A 543 12.69 -11.85 -12.14
N LYS A 544 13.08 -10.62 -12.48
CA LYS A 544 12.52 -9.87 -13.61
C LYS A 544 12.62 -10.62 -14.94
N GLY A 545 11.54 -10.56 -15.73
CA GLY A 545 11.41 -11.25 -17.02
C GLY A 545 11.29 -12.77 -16.93
N LYS A 546 11.08 -13.34 -15.73
CA LYS A 546 11.06 -14.79 -15.47
C LYS A 546 9.74 -15.30 -14.89
N ILE A 547 9.55 -16.62 -15.00
CA ILE A 547 8.47 -17.40 -14.42
C ILE A 547 9.02 -18.18 -13.22
N ILE A 548 8.38 -18.00 -12.07
CA ILE A 548 8.63 -18.75 -10.83
C ILE A 548 7.65 -19.93 -10.79
N LEU A 549 8.16 -21.14 -10.65
CA LEU A 549 7.33 -22.34 -10.52
C LEU A 549 7.13 -22.69 -9.04
N LYS A 550 5.92 -23.12 -8.69
CA LYS A 550 5.58 -23.56 -7.32
C LYS A 550 4.64 -24.77 -7.39
N VAL A 551 4.98 -25.88 -6.75
CA VAL A 551 4.22 -27.13 -6.78
C VAL A 551 3.55 -27.38 -5.43
N ASN A 552 2.26 -27.74 -5.43
CA ASN A 552 1.58 -28.31 -4.26
C ASN A 552 1.71 -29.85 -4.24
N THR A 553 2.21 -30.40 -3.13
CA THR A 553 2.11 -31.84 -2.83
C THR A 553 0.93 -32.09 -1.87
N ASN A 554 0.25 -33.23 -2.03
CA ASN A 554 -0.96 -33.56 -1.27
C ASN A 554 -0.70 -34.64 -0.19
N SER A 555 0.37 -35.44 -0.30
CA SER A 555 0.67 -36.54 0.62
C SER A 555 2.06 -36.45 1.25
N ASP A 556 2.25 -37.16 2.37
CA ASP A 556 3.57 -37.34 2.97
C ASP A 556 4.53 -38.17 2.09
N ALA A 557 3.99 -39.06 1.25
CA ALA A 557 4.79 -39.92 0.38
C ALA A 557 5.44 -39.13 -0.76
N GLN A 558 4.76 -38.12 -1.30
CA GLN A 558 5.30 -37.24 -2.34
C GLN A 558 6.57 -36.47 -1.92
N ASN A 559 6.77 -36.25 -0.62
CA ASN A 559 8.01 -35.66 -0.11
C ASN A 559 9.22 -36.60 -0.29
N GLY A 560 9.01 -37.92 -0.39
CA GLY A 560 10.08 -38.92 -0.50
C GLY A 560 10.51 -39.24 -1.94
N TYR A 561 9.71 -38.89 -2.95
CA TYR A 561 9.93 -39.31 -4.33
C TYR A 561 11.03 -38.52 -5.06
N ILE A 562 11.20 -37.23 -4.74
CA ILE A 562 12.32 -36.43 -5.23
C ILE A 562 13.48 -36.51 -4.21
N ALA A 563 14.72 -36.58 -4.69
CA ALA A 563 15.90 -36.67 -3.83
C ALA A 563 16.10 -35.41 -2.98
N ALA A 564 16.78 -35.54 -1.84
CA ALA A 564 16.97 -34.45 -0.87
C ALA A 564 17.78 -33.27 -1.43
N ASP A 565 18.80 -33.56 -2.24
CA ASP A 565 19.73 -32.57 -2.80
C ASP A 565 19.45 -32.28 -4.28
N ASP A 566 18.27 -32.65 -4.80
CA ASP A 566 17.85 -32.34 -6.17
C ASP A 566 17.59 -30.85 -6.36
N ASP A 567 17.60 -30.36 -7.61
CA ASP A 567 17.48 -28.95 -7.99
C ASP A 567 16.45 -28.77 -9.12
N VAL A 568 15.23 -29.29 -8.92
CA VAL A 568 14.08 -28.96 -9.77
C VAL A 568 13.84 -27.43 -9.67
N PRO A 569 13.67 -26.68 -10.77
CA PRO A 569 13.56 -25.22 -10.74
C PRO A 569 12.18 -24.73 -10.26
N ALA A 570 11.78 -25.15 -9.06
CA ALA A 570 10.50 -24.87 -8.44
C ALA A 570 10.59 -24.79 -6.91
N LEU A 571 9.64 -24.08 -6.33
CA LEU A 571 9.30 -24.15 -4.91
C LEU A 571 8.29 -25.29 -4.67
N PHE A 572 8.37 -25.96 -3.53
CA PHE A 572 7.46 -27.03 -3.13
C PHE A 572 6.85 -26.75 -1.76
N SER A 573 5.54 -26.96 -1.62
CA SER A 573 4.82 -26.90 -0.34
C SER A 573 3.76 -27.99 -0.25
N ARG A 574 3.50 -28.49 0.96
CA ARG A 574 2.42 -29.45 1.20
C ARG A 574 1.07 -28.76 1.47
N TRP A 575 0.05 -29.09 0.68
CA TRP A 575 -1.34 -28.82 1.03
C TRP A 575 -1.81 -29.79 2.13
N ASN A 576 -2.36 -29.25 3.21
CA ASN A 576 -2.61 -29.97 4.46
C ASN A 576 -3.78 -29.31 5.22
N GLY A 577 -4.97 -29.36 4.62
CA GLY A 577 -6.18 -28.72 5.11
C GLY A 577 -6.37 -27.29 4.62
N ALA A 578 -7.53 -26.72 4.93
CA ALA A 578 -7.98 -25.42 4.39
C ALA A 578 -7.12 -24.21 4.82
N THR A 579 -6.39 -24.31 5.94
CA THR A 579 -5.42 -23.29 6.41
C THR A 579 -4.20 -23.97 7.00
N ASN A 580 -3.00 -23.43 6.72
CA ASN A 580 -1.77 -23.92 7.36
C ASN A 580 -0.60 -22.92 7.26
N THR A 581 0.51 -23.21 7.95
CA THR A 581 1.84 -22.64 7.68
C THR A 581 2.85 -23.77 7.58
N VAL A 582 3.34 -24.04 6.36
CA VAL A 582 4.20 -25.20 6.05
C VAL A 582 5.56 -24.77 5.49
N PRO A 583 6.57 -25.65 5.49
CA PRO A 583 7.83 -25.41 4.77
C PRO A 583 7.57 -25.21 3.27
N LEU A 584 8.25 -24.20 2.71
CA LEU A 584 8.31 -23.88 1.29
C LEU A 584 9.76 -24.11 0.84
N ARG A 585 10.00 -25.21 0.12
CA ARG A 585 11.35 -25.72 -0.18
C ARG A 585 11.72 -25.47 -1.63
N TRP A 586 12.93 -24.98 -1.88
CA TRP A 586 13.49 -24.96 -3.23
C TRP A 586 14.07 -26.32 -3.64
N GLY A 587 13.98 -26.68 -4.91
CA GLY A 587 14.69 -27.82 -5.50
C GLY A 587 14.04 -29.19 -5.28
N SER A 588 13.43 -29.39 -4.10
CA SER A 588 12.80 -30.65 -3.70
C SER A 588 11.81 -30.47 -2.53
N PRO A 589 10.66 -31.17 -2.51
CA PRO A 589 9.77 -31.24 -1.35
C PRO A 589 10.38 -32.00 -0.16
N ASN A 590 11.51 -32.70 -0.36
CA ASN A 590 12.04 -33.66 0.58
C ASN A 590 12.47 -33.02 1.90
N THR A 591 11.94 -33.57 3.00
CA THR A 591 12.16 -33.07 4.36
C THR A 591 13.59 -33.22 4.84
N SER A 592 14.39 -34.05 4.18
CA SER A 592 15.83 -34.25 4.46
C SER A 592 16.73 -33.25 3.72
N SER A 593 16.19 -32.38 2.86
CA SER A 593 16.98 -31.39 2.12
C SER A 593 17.68 -30.40 3.05
N THR A 594 18.94 -30.10 2.75
CA THR A 594 19.80 -29.19 3.52
C THR A 594 19.56 -27.71 3.24
N ARG A 595 18.83 -27.36 2.16
CA ARG A 595 18.39 -25.99 1.87
C ARG A 595 17.47 -25.46 2.97
N THR A 596 17.59 -24.17 3.29
CA THR A 596 16.76 -23.54 4.33
C THR A 596 15.38 -23.24 3.76
N PRO A 597 14.30 -23.85 4.27
CA PRO A 597 12.96 -23.60 3.75
C PRO A 597 12.48 -22.19 4.13
N LEU A 598 11.73 -21.58 3.21
CA LEU A 598 10.85 -20.46 3.52
C LEU A 598 9.56 -21.01 4.19
N LYS A 599 8.65 -20.12 4.60
CA LYS A 599 7.33 -20.48 5.12
C LYS A 599 6.25 -20.16 4.07
N TRP A 600 5.33 -21.10 3.84
CA TRP A 600 4.13 -20.92 3.04
C TRP A 600 2.93 -20.89 3.98
N MET A 601 2.41 -19.68 4.24
CA MET A 601 1.20 -19.46 5.03
C MET A 601 0.02 -19.26 4.08
N TYR A 602 -1.05 -20.05 4.21
CA TYR A 602 -2.13 -20.05 3.22
C TYR A 602 -3.52 -20.33 3.79
N GLN A 603 -4.53 -19.86 3.05
CA GLN A 603 -5.84 -20.52 2.99
C GLN A 603 -6.12 -20.98 1.56
N GLU A 604 -6.51 -22.24 1.39
CA GLU A 604 -6.72 -22.91 0.10
C GLU A 604 -7.85 -23.94 0.23
N ALA A 605 -9.03 -23.62 -0.33
CA ALA A 605 -10.25 -24.44 -0.24
C ALA A 605 -11.23 -24.06 -1.35
N THR A 606 -11.52 -24.98 -2.27
CA THR A 606 -12.36 -24.74 -3.46
C THR A 606 -13.85 -24.88 -3.16
N HIS A 607 -14.24 -25.80 -2.27
CA HIS A 607 -15.64 -26.22 -2.12
C HIS A 607 -16.34 -25.59 -0.91
N VAL A 608 -17.15 -24.56 -1.17
CA VAL A 608 -17.73 -23.71 -0.12
C VAL A 608 -19.22 -24.04 0.08
N GLY A 609 -19.57 -24.54 1.27
CA GLY A 609 -20.92 -25.03 1.59
C GLY A 609 -21.03 -25.76 2.93
N THR A 610 -22.18 -26.39 3.17
CA THR A 610 -22.46 -27.12 4.41
C THR A 610 -22.03 -28.58 4.29
N GLY A 611 -20.99 -28.99 5.02
CA GLY A 611 -20.44 -30.35 4.97
C GLY A 611 -19.46 -30.61 3.83
N THR A 612 -19.03 -29.56 3.12
CA THR A 612 -17.93 -29.59 2.14
C THR A 612 -16.58 -29.29 2.81
N GLU A 613 -15.56 -28.90 2.05
CA GLU A 613 -14.25 -28.48 2.58
C GLU A 613 -14.35 -27.35 3.63
N ILE A 614 -15.23 -26.38 3.40
CA ILE A 614 -15.32 -25.17 4.23
C ILE A 614 -16.70 -24.50 4.14
N THR A 615 -17.17 -23.89 5.23
CA THR A 615 -18.39 -23.06 5.22
C THR A 615 -18.10 -21.64 4.69
N PRO A 616 -19.11 -20.90 4.17
CA PRO A 616 -18.92 -19.52 3.75
C PRO A 616 -18.34 -18.62 4.86
N ALA A 617 -18.82 -18.77 6.11
CA ALA A 617 -18.31 -18.01 7.26
C ALA A 617 -16.81 -18.28 7.51
N ASN A 618 -16.38 -19.54 7.44
CA ASN A 618 -14.97 -19.90 7.61
C ASN A 618 -14.13 -19.44 6.40
N LYS A 619 -14.66 -19.48 5.18
CA LYS A 619 -13.98 -19.00 3.98
C LYS A 619 -13.66 -17.51 4.07
N TYR A 620 -14.59 -16.69 4.59
CA TYR A 620 -14.32 -15.29 4.89
C TYR A 620 -13.31 -15.13 6.03
N ALA A 621 -13.54 -15.77 7.18
CA ALA A 621 -12.66 -15.65 8.34
C ALA A 621 -11.19 -15.99 8.00
N TYR A 622 -10.95 -17.12 7.32
CA TYR A 622 -9.59 -17.55 6.97
C TYR A 622 -8.94 -16.64 5.91
N ALA A 623 -9.72 -16.02 5.02
CA ALA A 623 -9.18 -15.03 4.09
C ALA A 623 -8.74 -13.75 4.81
N ILE A 624 -9.49 -13.30 5.83
CA ILE A 624 -9.10 -12.17 6.68
C ILE A 624 -7.90 -12.54 7.56
N ASP A 625 -7.87 -13.73 8.16
CA ASP A 625 -6.76 -14.22 8.99
C ASP A 625 -5.43 -14.14 8.24
N ILE A 626 -5.36 -14.50 6.95
CA ILE A 626 -4.12 -14.40 6.16
C ILE A 626 -3.66 -12.94 6.00
N PHE A 627 -4.58 -12.00 5.75
CA PHE A 627 -4.24 -10.57 5.64
C PHE A 627 -3.89 -9.92 6.99
N THR A 628 -4.43 -10.41 8.11
CA THR A 628 -4.08 -9.94 9.46
C THR A 628 -2.74 -10.53 9.93
N ASN A 629 -2.47 -11.81 9.63
CA ASN A 629 -1.18 -12.42 9.95
C ASN A 629 -0.03 -11.80 9.14
N SER A 630 -0.26 -11.34 7.91
CA SER A 630 0.79 -10.67 7.14
C SER A 630 1.21 -9.31 7.72
N VAL A 631 0.33 -8.61 8.47
CA VAL A 631 0.69 -7.42 9.27
C VAL A 631 1.65 -7.80 10.39
N GLY A 632 1.27 -8.75 11.25
CA GLY A 632 2.13 -9.19 12.36
C GLY A 632 3.49 -9.70 11.87
N MET A 633 3.53 -10.35 10.70
CA MET A 633 4.78 -10.79 10.07
C MET A 633 5.58 -9.65 9.42
N TYR A 634 4.94 -8.60 8.90
CA TYR A 634 5.65 -7.40 8.45
C TYR A 634 6.31 -6.66 9.62
N GLU A 635 5.62 -6.59 10.77
CA GLU A 635 6.09 -5.94 11.99
C GLU A 635 7.21 -6.72 12.71
N GLN A 636 7.12 -8.06 12.73
CA GLN A 636 7.90 -8.90 13.66
C GLN A 636 8.91 -9.84 12.99
N ASN A 637 8.86 -10.01 11.65
CA ASN A 637 9.74 -10.91 10.91
C ASN A 637 10.67 -10.17 9.94
N ASP A 638 11.80 -9.69 10.46
CA ASP A 638 12.91 -9.10 9.68
C ASP A 638 13.66 -10.12 8.80
N ALA A 639 13.33 -11.42 8.88
CA ALA A 639 13.97 -12.42 8.03
C ALA A 639 13.42 -12.45 6.59
N HIS A 640 12.26 -11.83 6.31
CA HIS A 640 11.53 -11.88 5.02
C HIS A 640 11.21 -13.30 4.52
N ASP A 641 11.24 -14.29 5.40
CA ASP A 641 11.24 -15.72 5.05
C ASP A 641 9.85 -16.33 4.78
N THR A 642 8.79 -15.54 4.72
CA THR A 642 7.40 -16.00 4.74
C THR A 642 6.62 -15.45 3.54
N TRP A 643 6.00 -16.35 2.79
CA TRP A 643 5.10 -16.05 1.68
C TRP A 643 3.66 -16.35 2.10
N PHE A 644 2.73 -15.50 1.65
CA PHE A 644 1.30 -15.63 1.90
C PHE A 644 0.57 -16.06 0.63
N MET A 645 -0.50 -16.84 0.78
CA MET A 645 -1.42 -17.16 -0.30
C MET A 645 -2.87 -17.16 0.18
N ASN A 646 -3.73 -16.53 -0.59
CA ASN A 646 -5.13 -16.35 -0.24
C ASN A 646 -6.00 -16.78 -1.42
N ASP A 647 -6.58 -17.97 -1.34
CA ASP A 647 -7.53 -18.50 -2.31
C ASP A 647 -8.88 -17.79 -2.20
N CYS A 648 -8.98 -16.56 -2.66
CA CYS A 648 -10.24 -15.82 -2.76
C CYS A 648 -11.17 -16.31 -3.91
N GLY A 649 -10.84 -17.42 -4.57
CA GLY A 649 -11.71 -18.14 -5.48
C GLY A 649 -12.37 -19.36 -4.83
N GLY A 650 -13.18 -20.07 -5.62
CA GLY A 650 -13.95 -21.23 -5.16
C GLY A 650 -15.26 -21.40 -5.91
N THR A 651 -16.02 -22.42 -5.54
CA THR A 651 -17.38 -22.67 -6.04
C THR A 651 -18.31 -23.00 -4.88
N PHE A 652 -19.57 -22.61 -5.00
CA PHE A 652 -20.61 -23.01 -4.06
C PHE A 652 -21.00 -24.47 -4.32
N HIS A 653 -20.91 -25.33 -3.30
CA HIS A 653 -21.10 -26.77 -3.45
C HIS A 653 -22.03 -27.29 -2.35
N GLY A 654 -23.05 -28.06 -2.74
CA GLY A 654 -24.13 -28.52 -1.84
C GLY A 654 -24.96 -27.38 -1.26
N GLU A 655 -25.49 -27.59 -0.05
CA GLU A 655 -26.33 -26.62 0.66
C GLU A 655 -25.50 -25.45 1.22
N VAL A 656 -25.71 -24.25 0.67
CA VAL A 656 -25.05 -23.01 1.10
C VAL A 656 -25.96 -22.18 1.99
N SER A 657 -25.43 -21.75 3.14
CA SER A 657 -26.10 -20.85 4.08
C SER A 657 -25.13 -19.81 4.67
N GLY A 658 -25.66 -18.66 5.07
CA GLY A 658 -24.89 -17.53 5.60
C GLY A 658 -24.41 -16.51 4.55
N THR A 659 -24.90 -16.60 3.31
CA THR A 659 -24.46 -15.78 2.17
C THR A 659 -25.54 -14.81 1.66
N ASN A 660 -26.55 -14.52 2.49
CA ASN A 660 -27.71 -13.68 2.15
C ASN A 660 -28.46 -14.14 0.89
N ASP A 661 -28.38 -13.40 -0.21
CA ASP A 661 -29.13 -13.67 -1.45
C ASP A 661 -28.65 -14.94 -2.19
N TYR A 662 -27.52 -15.53 -1.78
CA TYR A 662 -26.95 -16.76 -2.35
C TYR A 662 -27.21 -18.01 -1.49
N ASN A 663 -28.14 -17.96 -0.52
CA ASN A 663 -28.52 -19.11 0.31
C ASN A 663 -29.38 -20.13 -0.48
N LYS A 664 -28.80 -21.23 -0.97
CA LYS A 664 -29.51 -22.37 -1.58
C LYS A 664 -28.62 -23.62 -1.71
N ASP A 665 -29.20 -24.73 -2.15
CA ASP A 665 -28.44 -25.88 -2.68
C ASP A 665 -27.94 -25.59 -4.10
N TYR A 666 -26.64 -25.80 -4.33
CA TYR A 666 -25.97 -25.70 -5.63
C TYR A 666 -25.62 -27.05 -6.24
N GLY A 667 -25.85 -28.17 -5.54
CA GLY A 667 -25.46 -29.50 -6.00
C GLY A 667 -23.93 -29.62 -6.16
N ASN A 668 -23.48 -30.30 -7.23
CA ASN A 668 -22.06 -30.33 -7.55
C ASN A 668 -21.60 -28.99 -8.15
N GLY A 669 -20.85 -28.22 -7.35
CA GLY A 669 -20.32 -26.90 -7.75
C GLY A 669 -19.31 -26.94 -8.90
N ASP A 670 -18.72 -28.10 -9.20
CA ASP A 670 -17.77 -28.27 -10.32
C ASP A 670 -18.46 -28.42 -11.68
N THR A 671 -19.75 -28.75 -11.70
CA THR A 671 -20.54 -28.97 -12.92
C THR A 671 -21.79 -28.10 -12.97
N ASN A 672 -21.77 -26.96 -12.26
CA ASN A 672 -22.86 -25.99 -12.20
C ASN A 672 -22.31 -24.58 -12.45
N ASP A 673 -22.51 -24.04 -13.67
CA ASP A 673 -22.04 -22.70 -14.08
C ASP A 673 -22.48 -21.57 -13.13
N GLU A 674 -23.63 -21.71 -12.46
CA GLU A 674 -24.11 -20.69 -11.53
C GLU A 674 -23.29 -20.63 -10.24
N ALA A 675 -22.62 -21.73 -9.85
CA ALA A 675 -21.94 -21.86 -8.57
C ALA A 675 -20.66 -21.01 -8.43
N PRO A 676 -19.68 -21.03 -9.36
CA PRO A 676 -18.51 -20.14 -9.27
C PRO A 676 -18.89 -18.68 -9.56
N ILE A 677 -19.95 -18.43 -10.33
CA ILE A 677 -20.49 -17.08 -10.59
C ILE A 677 -21.12 -16.48 -9.33
N ALA A 678 -21.96 -17.25 -8.62
CA ALA A 678 -22.58 -16.82 -7.37
C ALA A 678 -21.53 -16.64 -6.27
N PHE A 679 -20.55 -17.54 -6.19
CA PHE A 679 -19.42 -17.41 -5.27
C PHE A 679 -18.65 -16.10 -5.52
N ALA A 680 -18.28 -15.81 -6.78
CA ALA A 680 -17.56 -14.60 -7.15
C ALA A 680 -18.33 -13.32 -6.78
N ARG A 681 -19.62 -13.24 -7.11
CA ARG A 681 -20.48 -12.09 -6.75
C ARG A 681 -20.68 -11.92 -5.25
N TRP A 682 -20.63 -13.00 -4.47
CA TRP A 682 -20.65 -12.94 -3.01
C TRP A 682 -19.31 -12.47 -2.43
N PHE A 683 -18.20 -13.06 -2.85
CA PHE A 683 -16.91 -12.92 -2.15
C PHE A 683 -16.08 -11.72 -2.60
N ASN A 684 -15.98 -11.46 -3.91
CA ASN A 684 -15.10 -10.42 -4.45
C ASN A 684 -15.37 -9.02 -3.87
N PRO A 685 -16.63 -8.56 -3.69
CA PRO A 685 -16.89 -7.24 -3.11
C PRO A 685 -16.46 -7.13 -1.65
N GLN A 686 -16.64 -8.20 -0.85
CA GLN A 686 -16.26 -8.23 0.56
C GLN A 686 -14.74 -8.14 0.74
N ILE A 687 -13.98 -8.86 -0.08
CA ILE A 687 -12.51 -8.80 -0.08
C ILE A 687 -12.02 -7.43 -0.59
N THR A 688 -12.65 -6.88 -1.64
CA THR A 688 -12.29 -5.55 -2.18
C THR A 688 -12.51 -4.45 -1.14
N SER A 689 -13.67 -4.43 -0.48
CA SER A 689 -14.01 -3.46 0.57
C SER A 689 -13.02 -3.52 1.74
N TYR A 690 -12.75 -4.72 2.27
CA TYR A 690 -11.77 -4.92 3.34
C TYR A 690 -10.37 -4.39 2.95
N LEU A 691 -9.88 -4.73 1.75
CA LEU A 691 -8.55 -4.31 1.28
C LEU A 691 -8.44 -2.82 0.90
N GLN A 692 -9.56 -2.11 0.72
CA GLN A 692 -9.57 -0.66 0.54
C GLN A 692 -9.61 0.12 1.86
N GLN A 693 -10.30 -0.41 2.87
CA GLN A 693 -10.36 0.15 4.23
C GLN A 693 -9.06 -0.07 5.04
N ARG A 694 -8.31 -1.12 4.71
CA ARG A 694 -7.02 -1.52 5.32
C ARG A 694 -5.92 -0.45 5.18
N ASP A 695 -5.25 -0.09 6.28
CA ASP A 695 -4.23 0.98 6.34
C ASP A 695 -2.84 0.52 6.83
N GLU A 696 -2.69 -0.74 7.25
CA GLU A 696 -1.46 -1.28 7.80
C GLU A 696 -0.45 -1.69 6.70
N ASN A 697 0.84 -1.50 6.94
CA ASN A 697 1.87 -1.94 5.99
C ASN A 697 1.99 -3.47 6.01
N ALA A 698 1.62 -4.15 4.93
CA ALA A 698 1.92 -5.57 4.71
C ALA A 698 1.78 -5.99 3.23
N SER A 699 2.32 -7.17 2.92
CA SER A 699 2.01 -7.91 1.71
C SER A 699 0.65 -8.62 1.82
N LEU A 700 -0.08 -8.73 0.72
CA LEU A 700 -1.23 -9.63 0.59
C LEU A 700 -0.84 -11.03 0.09
N GLY A 701 0.42 -11.20 -0.35
CA GLY A 701 0.91 -12.40 -1.01
C GLY A 701 0.24 -12.67 -2.36
N LEU A 702 0.11 -13.95 -2.72
CA LEU A 702 -0.60 -14.37 -3.93
C LEU A 702 -2.10 -14.48 -3.64
N VAL A 703 -2.91 -13.59 -4.20
CA VAL A 703 -4.37 -13.57 -3.98
C VAL A 703 -5.07 -14.09 -5.23
N PHE A 704 -5.58 -15.32 -5.20
CA PHE A 704 -6.17 -16.00 -6.35
C PHE A 704 -7.71 -15.91 -6.35
N PHE A 705 -8.34 -15.65 -7.49
CA PHE A 705 -9.81 -15.55 -7.57
C PHE A 705 -10.38 -16.01 -8.93
N ASN A 706 -11.70 -16.22 -8.96
CA ASN A 706 -12.46 -16.52 -10.16
C ASN A 706 -12.58 -15.25 -11.03
N PHE A 707 -12.66 -15.39 -12.35
CA PHE A 707 -12.89 -14.31 -13.32
C PHE A 707 -11.89 -13.16 -13.17
N ALA A 708 -10.60 -13.49 -13.07
CA ALA A 708 -9.50 -12.56 -12.88
C ALA A 708 -9.10 -11.89 -14.20
N ASP A 709 -10.02 -11.11 -14.74
CA ASP A 709 -9.87 -10.26 -15.92
C ASP A 709 -10.39 -8.83 -15.64
N LYS A 710 -10.06 -7.86 -16.50
CA LYS A 710 -10.66 -6.51 -16.46
C LYS A 710 -11.72 -6.30 -17.54
N GLN A 711 -12.06 -7.36 -18.27
CA GLN A 711 -12.97 -7.31 -19.40
C GLN A 711 -14.42 -7.27 -18.91
N LYS A 712 -15.37 -7.54 -19.81
CA LYS A 712 -16.80 -7.53 -19.48
C LYS A 712 -17.14 -8.51 -18.34
N THR A 713 -16.45 -9.65 -18.28
CA THR A 713 -16.70 -10.69 -17.27
C THR A 713 -16.26 -10.21 -15.89
N GLY A 714 -15.03 -9.70 -15.77
CA GLY A 714 -14.53 -9.19 -14.50
C GLY A 714 -15.25 -7.95 -13.99
N GLN A 715 -15.59 -7.01 -14.89
CA GLN A 715 -16.46 -5.86 -14.58
C GLN A 715 -17.85 -6.28 -14.07
N GLN A 716 -18.38 -7.44 -14.50
CA GLN A 716 -19.65 -7.96 -14.02
C GLN A 716 -19.55 -8.57 -12.60
N TYR A 717 -18.34 -8.92 -12.14
CA TYR A 717 -18.08 -9.61 -10.87
C TYR A 717 -17.16 -8.84 -9.91
N GLY A 718 -16.87 -7.57 -10.21
CA GLY A 718 -16.05 -6.66 -9.39
C GLY A 718 -14.56 -7.01 -9.32
N THR A 719 -14.09 -7.92 -10.16
CA THR A 719 -12.68 -8.36 -10.14
C THR A 719 -11.75 -7.37 -10.83
N ASP A 720 -12.28 -6.51 -11.70
CA ASP A 720 -11.57 -5.33 -12.21
C ASP A 720 -11.16 -4.41 -11.04
N ASN A 721 -12.04 -4.21 -10.05
CA ASN A 721 -11.68 -3.50 -8.82
C ASN A 721 -10.76 -4.33 -7.91
N LEU A 722 -10.94 -5.66 -7.79
CA LEU A 722 -10.09 -6.51 -6.95
C LEU A 722 -8.64 -6.58 -7.45
N ILE A 723 -8.41 -6.80 -8.76
CA ILE A 723 -7.08 -6.79 -9.40
C ILE A 723 -6.37 -5.48 -9.05
N GLN A 724 -7.01 -4.34 -9.32
CA GLN A 724 -6.39 -3.04 -9.06
C GLN A 724 -6.16 -2.78 -7.57
N THR A 725 -7.06 -3.24 -6.68
CA THR A 725 -6.90 -3.11 -5.23
C THR A 725 -5.67 -3.86 -4.72
N ILE A 726 -5.43 -5.08 -5.21
CA ILE A 726 -4.25 -5.88 -4.87
C ILE A 726 -2.98 -5.26 -5.46
N ILE A 727 -3.05 -4.70 -6.68
CA ILE A 727 -1.94 -3.96 -7.29
C ILE A 727 -1.61 -2.72 -6.46
N ASP A 728 -2.60 -1.88 -6.13
CA ASP A 728 -2.46 -0.63 -5.37
C ASP A 728 -1.83 -0.86 -3.99
N ASN A 729 -2.03 -2.03 -3.36
CA ASN A 729 -1.37 -2.41 -2.10
C ASN A 729 0.17 -2.27 -2.18
N ASN A 730 0.78 -2.60 -3.34
CA ASN A 730 2.22 -2.47 -3.57
C ASN A 730 2.71 -1.00 -3.68
N PHE A 731 1.79 -0.06 -3.85
CA PHE A 731 2.07 1.38 -3.97
C PHE A 731 1.65 2.16 -2.73
N LYS A 732 0.67 1.64 -1.97
CA LYS A 732 0.17 2.18 -0.69
C LYS A 732 1.19 2.11 0.46
N PHE A 733 1.98 1.04 0.53
CA PHE A 733 2.72 0.68 1.75
C PHE A 733 4.25 0.70 1.60
N ASN A 734 4.93 0.85 2.74
CA ASN A 734 6.39 0.94 2.87
C ASN A 734 7.09 -0.42 2.66
N LEU A 735 6.93 -1.04 1.49
CA LEU A 735 7.47 -2.37 1.20
C LEU A 735 8.96 -2.49 1.57
N ARG A 736 9.33 -3.62 2.19
CA ARG A 736 10.68 -3.84 2.72
C ARG A 736 11.63 -4.28 1.60
N LYS A 737 12.88 -3.85 1.66
CA LYS A 737 13.82 -3.99 0.54
C LYS A 737 15.28 -4.23 0.94
N LYS A 738 16.01 -4.86 0.03
CA LYS A 738 17.43 -5.17 0.11
C LYS A 738 18.28 -3.91 0.12
N GLY A 739 19.10 -3.76 1.16
CA GLY A 739 20.27 -2.86 1.20
C GLY A 739 19.99 -1.39 0.86
N SER A 740 19.35 -0.65 1.76
CA SER A 740 19.29 0.82 1.69
C SER A 740 19.71 1.43 3.03
N THR A 741 20.96 1.91 3.11
CA THR A 741 21.39 2.81 4.19
C THR A 741 20.59 4.12 4.13
N PRO A 742 20.24 4.75 5.27
CA PRO A 742 19.38 5.95 5.26
C PRO A 742 19.90 7.13 4.41
N ASN A 743 21.22 7.22 4.21
CA ASN A 743 21.88 8.30 3.46
C ASN A 743 22.44 7.85 2.10
N THR A 744 22.18 6.62 1.63
CA THR A 744 22.60 6.19 0.27
C THR A 744 21.50 6.45 -0.73
N ALA A 745 21.71 7.46 -1.60
CA ALA A 745 20.85 7.73 -2.74
C ALA A 745 20.72 6.50 -3.65
N SER A 746 19.50 6.20 -4.09
CA SER A 746 19.22 5.20 -5.13
C SER A 746 19.59 5.78 -6.50
N TYR A 747 20.88 5.94 -6.75
CA TYR A 747 21.40 6.19 -8.09
C TYR A 747 21.07 5.01 -9.00
N ASP A 748 20.26 5.24 -10.02
CA ASP A 748 20.32 4.46 -11.25
C ASP A 748 20.11 5.34 -12.49
N ALA A 749 20.58 4.86 -13.63
CA ALA A 749 21.07 5.65 -14.77
C ALA A 749 20.18 6.81 -15.30
N ALA A 750 20.66 8.04 -15.05
CA ALA A 750 20.66 9.21 -15.94
C ALA A 750 19.53 9.35 -17.00
N TYR A 751 18.48 10.09 -16.66
CA TYR A 751 17.46 10.53 -17.63
C TYR A 751 17.84 11.87 -18.29
N SER A 752 18.45 11.83 -19.48
CA SER A 752 18.95 13.03 -20.17
C SER A 752 17.86 13.81 -20.92
N LYS A 753 17.18 14.74 -20.24
CA LYS A 753 16.35 15.86 -20.76
C LYS A 753 15.36 15.57 -21.92
N GLY A 754 14.09 15.83 -21.67
CA GLY A 754 13.14 16.25 -22.71
C GLY A 754 12.29 15.13 -23.33
N GLY A 755 11.79 14.24 -22.49
CA GLY A 755 10.64 13.38 -22.79
C GLY A 755 9.34 14.18 -22.95
N ASN A 756 8.25 13.50 -23.32
CA ASN A 756 6.98 14.15 -23.62
C ASN A 756 6.09 14.36 -22.38
N VAL A 757 4.93 14.98 -22.59
CA VAL A 757 4.03 15.43 -21.52
C VAL A 757 3.40 14.28 -20.69
N TRP A 758 3.46 13.06 -21.22
CA TRP A 758 3.30 11.78 -20.51
C TRP A 758 4.28 10.79 -21.17
N ASP A 759 5.15 10.16 -20.38
CA ASP A 759 6.10 9.10 -20.78
C ASP A 759 5.96 7.88 -19.84
#